data_AF-A5E0E8-F1
#
_entry.id   AF-A5E0E8-F1
#
_cell.length_a   1.000
_cell.length_b   1.000
_cell.length_c   1.000
_cell.angle_alpha   90.00
_cell.angle_beta   90.00
_cell.angle_gamma   90.00
#
_symmetry.space_group_name_H-M   'P 1'
#
loop_
_entity.id
_entity.type
_entity.pdbx_description
1 polymer ?
#
loop_
_entity_poly.entity_id
_entity_poly.type
_entity_poly.pdbx_seq_one_letter_code
_entity_poly.pdbx_strand_id
1 'polypeptide(L)'
;MEPYFHDLVGYNTKRCWPKDSRMRLMRHDVNLGKAVFNEICLRVPHSLSTITWKDTFISVYSKDNPNLLFQMNGFEVRILPNFRAHESSTTKATQENTWDLIDLSTNERTARAHLQVSEESMDHFRNRIRQILMSSGSSPFTKVAAKWNTALIALVTYFREAAVATPALLELLIKCETKVQNRVKMGLNSKMPARFPPAVFYTPKELGGLGMLSASHVLVPEADLKWSRQTDTGIAHFKAGMSHEEEKMIPTIFRYIPTWENEFLDSRRVWAEYAIKREEALSQNRRLTFEDMEENWDRGIPRISTLFQKDRHTLAYDKGHRVRKKLRHYTNGRFNPFWWTNGSHDGKLWNLNAYRADVIQALGGVETILEHTLFKGTGFDSWEGLFWEKSSGFEDSLKFKKLTNAQRSGLSQIPNRRFTLWWSPTINRANVYVGFLVQLDLTGIFLHGKIPTLKISLIQLFRAHLWQKIHESVVQDLCQVFDKEQEVLLIELVEKQAIHPRKSYRMSSSTADIVFTSTYKWNVSKPSSLNDKDDTTVLSTRKFWIDVQLRYGDYDSHDISRYARSKYLDYTTDGTSSYPSPTGIIIAIDLAYNMYDAYGNWFPGLKILVKNAMREIMKANPALYVLRERIRKGLQLYHAQPTEAFLNSNNYAELFNNDTQLFVDDTNVYRVTVHKTLEGNLATKPINGCVFILNPKTGQLFLRVIHTSVWAGQKRLSQLAKWKAAEEVTALLKSLPREEQPKQLVVARKGMMDPLEVHMLDFPNISIRRSELHLPFAAVLKIEKLSDVVLRANEPQMFLFNFYDDWLKSISPYTAFSRTILILRALTIDATNATDILWAPNDEYRELHIWPTLSDAQWVDRESRLRDLILEDYASKYDIDVKTLTQSEIRDLILGQDIRAASFRRQQIANMENSSGQDEVLKNLTAVKSTTTNIHGENIVTVTTTNYEQTTFSSKNEWRNRALASNAPRTPRTSHYSAVQRV
;
A
#
# COMPACT_ATOMS: atom_id res chain seq x y z
N MET A 1 62.54 -43.22 18.26
CA MET A 1 61.50 -44.27 18.18
C MET A 1 60.78 -44.30 19.51
N GLU A 2 59.51 -43.90 19.58
CA GLU A 2 58.73 -43.99 20.83
C GLU A 2 58.24 -45.44 21.06
N PRO A 3 58.36 -45.98 22.29
CA PRO A 3 58.05 -47.38 22.61
C PRO A 3 56.57 -47.67 22.87
N TYR A 4 55.72 -46.65 23.05
CA TYR A 4 54.28 -46.82 23.31
C TYR A 4 53.48 -46.01 22.28
N PHE A 5 52.47 -46.63 21.65
CA PHE A 5 51.68 -46.09 20.53
C PHE A 5 50.74 -44.91 20.91
N HIS A 6 51.20 -43.97 21.74
CA HIS A 6 50.43 -42.82 22.22
C HIS A 6 50.10 -41.82 21.11
N ASP A 7 50.82 -41.83 20.00
CA ASP A 7 50.64 -40.84 18.93
C ASP A 7 49.27 -40.88 18.25
N LEU A 8 48.59 -42.04 18.26
CA LEU A 8 47.22 -42.17 17.78
C LEU A 8 46.20 -41.51 18.69
N VAL A 9 46.48 -41.41 19.99
CA VAL A 9 45.58 -40.85 21.00
C VAL A 9 45.69 -39.32 20.94
N GLY A 10 44.58 -38.65 20.63
CA GLY A 10 44.53 -37.18 20.52
C GLY A 10 44.83 -36.63 19.13
N TYR A 11 44.84 -37.44 18.07
CA TYR A 11 44.88 -36.95 16.69
C TYR A 11 43.50 -36.42 16.27
N ASN A 12 43.42 -35.14 15.90
CA ASN A 12 42.18 -34.50 15.47
C ASN A 12 41.69 -35.10 14.15
N THR A 13 40.44 -35.57 14.11
CA THR A 13 39.83 -36.13 12.89
C THR A 13 38.48 -35.46 12.60
N LYS A 14 38.18 -35.30 11.31
CA LYS A 14 36.93 -34.70 10.83
C LYS A 14 35.78 -35.72 10.92
N ARG A 15 34.89 -35.52 11.90
CA ARG A 15 33.74 -36.42 12.21
C ARG A 15 32.50 -36.16 11.36
N CYS A 16 32.45 -35.03 10.67
CA CYS A 16 31.44 -34.72 9.64
C CYS A 16 31.41 -35.76 8.51
N TRP A 17 32.57 -36.30 8.15
CA TRP A 17 32.70 -37.31 7.11
C TRP A 17 32.47 -38.73 7.67
N PRO A 18 31.86 -39.64 6.86
CA PRO A 18 31.72 -41.04 7.21
C PRO A 18 33.07 -41.71 7.53
N LYS A 19 33.04 -42.84 8.26
CA LYS A 19 34.25 -43.50 8.75
C LYS A 19 35.23 -43.92 7.66
N ASP A 20 34.72 -44.27 6.48
CA ASP A 20 35.53 -44.70 5.32
C ASP A 20 36.12 -43.50 4.55
N SER A 21 35.55 -42.32 4.79
CA SER A 21 35.82 -41.08 4.06
C SER A 21 36.75 -40.12 4.80
N ARG A 22 36.89 -40.30 6.12
CA ARG A 22 37.85 -39.59 6.95
C ARG A 22 39.26 -40.18 6.83
N MET A 23 40.26 -39.43 7.28
CA MET A 23 41.64 -39.91 7.36
C MET A 23 41.72 -41.16 8.27
N ARG A 24 42.31 -42.23 7.73
CA ARG A 24 42.65 -43.46 8.45
C ARG A 24 43.92 -43.20 9.26
N LEU A 25 43.89 -43.62 10.52
CA LEU A 25 44.98 -43.38 11.47
C LEU A 25 46.03 -44.49 11.36
N MET A 26 46.81 -44.46 10.28
CA MET A 26 47.98 -45.32 10.12
C MET A 26 49.18 -44.71 10.82
N ARG A 27 50.04 -45.54 11.43
CA ARG A 27 51.19 -45.07 12.22
C ARG A 27 52.10 -44.11 11.43
N HIS A 28 52.45 -44.47 10.19
CA HIS A 28 53.34 -43.65 9.37
C HIS A 28 52.71 -42.28 9.04
N ASP A 29 51.41 -42.24 8.73
CA ASP A 29 50.69 -41.01 8.40
C ASP A 29 50.48 -40.10 9.62
N VAL A 30 50.15 -40.69 10.77
CA VAL A 30 50.00 -39.94 12.03
C VAL A 30 51.32 -39.31 12.45
N ASN A 31 52.41 -40.08 12.38
CA ASN A 31 53.74 -39.61 12.71
C ASN A 31 54.20 -38.52 11.74
N LEU A 32 53.93 -38.68 10.43
CA LEU A 32 54.22 -37.66 9.43
C LEU A 32 53.45 -36.36 9.72
N GLY A 33 52.17 -36.46 10.04
CA GLY A 33 51.36 -35.29 10.39
C GLY A 33 51.90 -34.54 11.60
N LYS A 34 52.27 -35.27 12.68
CA LYS A 34 52.88 -34.65 13.87
C LYS A 34 54.27 -34.09 13.60
N ALA A 35 55.08 -34.75 12.78
CA ALA A 35 56.41 -34.27 12.40
C ALA A 35 56.32 -32.95 11.63
N VAL A 36 55.44 -32.87 10.63
CA VAL A 36 55.17 -31.64 9.87
C VAL A 36 54.66 -30.52 10.78
N PHE A 37 53.75 -30.84 11.71
CA PHE A 37 53.30 -29.87 12.71
C PHE A 37 54.45 -29.32 13.56
N ASN A 38 55.27 -30.21 14.11
CA ASN A 38 56.40 -29.84 14.96
C ASN A 38 57.39 -28.97 14.18
N GLU A 39 57.70 -29.34 12.94
CA GLU A 39 58.59 -28.56 12.08
C GLU A 39 58.03 -27.15 11.81
N ILE A 40 56.74 -27.03 11.48
CA ILE A 40 56.09 -25.73 11.25
C ILE A 40 56.07 -24.90 12.54
N CYS A 41 55.77 -25.52 13.69
CA CYS A 41 55.78 -24.85 14.99
C CYS A 41 57.16 -24.31 15.36
N LEU A 42 58.24 -25.03 15.04
CA LEU A 42 59.61 -24.57 15.31
C LEU A 42 60.01 -23.36 14.46
N ARG A 43 59.38 -23.16 13.28
CA ARG A 43 59.64 -22.01 12.41
C ARG A 43 59.01 -20.72 12.91
N VAL A 44 58.03 -20.79 13.82
CA VAL A 44 57.30 -19.62 14.34
C VAL A 44 57.68 -19.37 15.79
N PRO A 45 58.42 -18.28 16.09
CA PRO A 45 58.74 -17.92 17.47
C PRO A 45 57.48 -17.68 18.31
N HIS A 46 57.45 -18.24 19.52
CA HIS A 46 56.33 -18.08 20.46
C HIS A 46 56.05 -16.63 20.86
N SER A 47 57.00 -15.72 20.69
CA SER A 47 56.82 -14.27 20.91
C SER A 47 55.91 -13.61 19.88
N LEU A 48 55.80 -14.16 18.66
CA LEU A 48 54.96 -13.64 17.60
C LEU A 48 53.57 -14.28 17.62
N SER A 49 53.51 -15.61 17.68
CA SER A 49 52.27 -16.37 17.68
C SER A 49 52.48 -17.75 18.28
N THR A 50 51.42 -18.34 18.84
CA THR A 50 51.41 -19.72 19.33
C THR A 50 50.53 -20.57 18.42
N ILE A 51 51.09 -21.66 17.89
CA ILE A 51 50.35 -22.65 17.10
C ILE A 51 50.11 -23.87 17.99
N THR A 52 48.85 -24.16 18.29
CA THR A 52 48.41 -25.20 19.23
C THR A 52 47.87 -26.41 18.49
N TRP A 53 48.27 -27.62 18.89
CA TRP A 53 47.78 -28.86 18.26
C TRP A 53 46.25 -28.99 18.32
N LYS A 54 45.63 -28.51 19.41
CA LYS A 54 44.18 -28.57 19.65
C LYS A 54 43.36 -27.87 18.56
N ASP A 55 43.86 -26.75 18.04
CA ASP A 55 43.16 -25.91 17.06
C ASP A 55 43.58 -26.21 15.61
N THR A 56 44.60 -27.05 15.42
CA THR A 56 45.09 -27.46 14.11
C THR A 56 44.54 -28.81 13.67
N PHE A 57 44.37 -28.96 12.36
CA PHE A 57 44.01 -30.21 11.71
C PHE A 57 45.00 -30.49 10.58
N ILE A 58 45.48 -31.73 10.51
CA ILE A 58 46.39 -32.18 9.45
C ILE A 58 45.76 -33.40 8.78
N SER A 59 45.76 -33.40 7.45
CA SER A 59 45.34 -34.52 6.62
C SER A 59 46.52 -35.00 5.81
N VAL A 60 46.78 -36.30 5.84
CA VAL A 60 47.84 -36.93 5.03
C VAL A 60 47.19 -37.75 3.93
N TYR A 61 47.55 -37.46 2.68
CA TYR A 61 47.20 -38.26 1.52
C TYR A 61 48.35 -39.24 1.24
N SER A 62 48.07 -40.54 1.29
CA SER A 62 49.08 -41.62 1.23
C SER A 62 48.55 -42.85 0.50
N LYS A 63 49.36 -43.89 0.33
CA LYS A 63 48.92 -45.18 -0.23
C LYS A 63 47.74 -45.79 0.53
N ASP A 64 47.61 -45.53 1.83
CA ASP A 64 46.55 -46.08 2.68
C ASP A 64 45.37 -45.10 2.83
N ASN A 65 45.63 -43.80 2.63
CA ASN A 65 44.66 -42.70 2.72
C ASN A 65 44.29 -42.13 1.33
N PRO A 66 43.10 -42.47 0.77
CA PRO A 66 42.66 -42.01 -0.56
C PRO A 66 42.09 -40.60 -0.60
N ASN A 67 41.74 -40.03 0.55
CA ASN A 67 41.07 -38.73 0.64
C ASN A 67 42.04 -37.67 1.17
N LEU A 68 42.03 -36.49 0.55
CA LEU A 68 42.65 -35.29 1.11
C LEU A 68 41.56 -34.39 1.71
N LEU A 69 41.68 -34.07 3.00
CA LEU A 69 40.68 -33.32 3.76
C LEU A 69 41.23 -31.96 4.17
N PHE A 70 40.42 -30.92 4.05
CA PHE A 70 40.73 -29.61 4.63
C PHE A 70 39.46 -28.82 4.92
N GLN A 71 39.60 -27.75 5.70
CA GLN A 71 38.54 -26.79 5.98
C GLN A 71 39.01 -25.40 5.59
N MET A 72 38.22 -24.67 4.80
CA MET A 72 38.54 -23.31 4.38
C MET A 72 37.29 -22.45 4.34
N ASN A 73 37.34 -21.26 4.96
CA ASN A 73 36.26 -20.27 4.95
C ASN A 73 34.86 -20.83 5.33
N GLY A 74 34.81 -21.84 6.20
CA GLY A 74 33.57 -22.50 6.64
C GLY A 74 33.11 -23.68 5.78
N PHE A 75 33.79 -23.98 4.67
CA PHE A 75 33.58 -25.19 3.89
C PHE A 75 34.50 -26.30 4.37
N GLU A 76 33.95 -27.50 4.49
CA GLU A 76 34.73 -28.72 4.65
C GLU A 76 34.80 -29.44 3.31
N VAL A 77 36.02 -29.68 2.85
CA VAL A 77 36.29 -30.19 1.51
C VAL A 77 37.02 -31.52 1.61
N ARG A 78 36.56 -32.48 0.80
CA ARG A 78 37.21 -33.77 0.60
C ARG A 78 37.51 -33.96 -0.87
N ILE A 79 38.80 -34.03 -1.22
CA ILE A 79 39.25 -34.33 -2.58
C ILE A 79 39.51 -35.83 -2.69
N LEU A 80 38.90 -36.46 -3.70
CA LEU A 80 39.11 -37.84 -4.09
C LEU A 80 39.56 -37.91 -5.55
N PRO A 81 40.80 -38.35 -5.83
CA PRO A 81 41.28 -38.58 -7.19
C PRO A 81 40.55 -39.74 -7.87
N ASN A 82 40.20 -39.58 -9.15
CA ASN A 82 39.38 -40.55 -9.88
C ASN A 82 40.05 -41.92 -10.00
N PHE A 83 41.39 -41.98 -10.13
CA PHE A 83 42.13 -43.24 -10.22
C PHE A 83 42.12 -44.07 -8.91
N ARG A 84 41.73 -43.48 -7.78
CA ARG A 84 41.58 -44.19 -6.49
C ARG A 84 40.12 -44.42 -6.10
N ALA A 85 39.19 -44.01 -6.95
CA ALA A 85 37.78 -44.26 -6.76
C ALA A 85 37.47 -45.72 -7.15
N HIS A 86 36.78 -46.47 -6.29
CA HIS A 86 36.35 -47.84 -6.62
C HIS A 86 35.32 -47.80 -7.78
N GLU A 87 35.37 -48.76 -8.71
CA GLU A 87 34.57 -48.81 -9.95
C GLU A 87 33.04 -48.63 -9.74
N SER A 88 32.52 -48.93 -8.55
CA SER A 88 31.11 -48.71 -8.17
C SER A 88 30.72 -47.25 -7.90
N SER A 89 31.69 -46.32 -7.85
CA SER A 89 31.48 -44.88 -7.61
C SER A 89 31.62 -44.02 -8.88
N THR A 90 32.04 -44.63 -9.99
CA THR A 90 32.20 -43.96 -11.30
C THR A 90 30.88 -43.91 -12.07
N THR A 91 29.96 -44.85 -11.82
CA THR A 91 28.68 -45.02 -12.54
C THR A 91 27.45 -44.44 -11.84
N LYS A 92 27.53 -44.01 -10.57
CA LYS A 92 26.44 -43.22 -9.96
C LYS A 92 26.48 -41.81 -10.52
N ALA A 93 25.43 -41.44 -11.26
CA ALA A 93 25.21 -40.12 -11.84
C ALA A 93 25.64 -39.00 -10.87
N THR A 94 26.31 -38.00 -11.43
CA THR A 94 26.71 -36.73 -10.81
C THR A 94 25.66 -36.26 -9.81
N GLN A 95 25.93 -36.42 -8.51
CA GLN A 95 25.17 -35.72 -7.49
C GLN A 95 25.53 -34.24 -7.61
N GLU A 96 24.53 -33.34 -7.54
CA GLU A 96 24.68 -31.87 -7.60
C GLU A 96 25.56 -31.26 -6.48
N ASN A 97 26.21 -32.11 -5.68
CA ASN A 97 26.88 -31.80 -4.41
C ASN A 97 28.42 -31.95 -4.49
N THR A 98 28.98 -32.08 -5.69
CA THR A 98 30.42 -32.32 -5.91
C THR A 98 30.96 -31.44 -7.02
N TRP A 99 32.15 -30.86 -6.83
CA TRP A 99 32.87 -30.19 -7.90
C TRP A 99 33.75 -31.16 -8.67
N ASP A 100 33.72 -31.05 -9.99
CA ASP A 100 34.63 -31.77 -10.86
C ASP A 100 35.92 -30.94 -11.07
N LEU A 101 37.05 -31.48 -10.64
CA LEU A 101 38.35 -30.85 -10.81
C LEU A 101 38.96 -31.27 -12.14
N ILE A 102 39.16 -30.28 -13.01
CA ILE A 102 39.71 -30.45 -14.36
C ILE A 102 41.20 -30.09 -14.32
N ASP A 103 42.05 -30.95 -14.88
CA ASP A 103 43.43 -30.57 -15.12
C ASP A 103 43.51 -29.64 -16.34
N LEU A 104 44.18 -28.50 -16.19
CA LEU A 104 44.31 -27.49 -17.24
C LEU A 104 45.17 -27.96 -18.41
N SER A 105 46.05 -28.94 -18.18
CA SER A 105 46.96 -29.44 -19.21
C SER A 105 46.27 -30.44 -20.16
N THR A 106 45.48 -31.37 -19.61
CA THR A 106 44.80 -32.43 -20.40
C THR A 106 43.32 -32.14 -20.65
N ASN A 107 42.72 -31.18 -19.95
CA ASN A 107 41.27 -30.94 -19.88
C ASN A 107 40.46 -32.17 -19.40
N GLU A 108 41.10 -33.16 -18.79
CA GLU A 108 40.42 -34.32 -18.22
C GLU A 108 39.97 -34.04 -16.79
N ARG A 109 38.88 -34.69 -16.38
CA ARG A 109 38.42 -34.67 -14.98
C ARG A 109 39.28 -35.63 -14.18
N THR A 110 40.15 -35.11 -13.33
CA THR A 110 41.16 -35.89 -12.60
C THR A 110 40.74 -36.22 -11.17
N ALA A 111 39.90 -35.40 -10.54
CA ALA A 111 39.44 -35.60 -9.18
C ALA A 111 38.05 -35.00 -8.94
N ARG A 112 37.40 -35.41 -7.85
CA ARG A 112 36.14 -34.83 -7.37
C ARG A 112 36.35 -34.22 -5.98
N ALA A 113 35.79 -33.04 -5.77
CA ALA A 113 35.76 -32.38 -4.46
C ALA A 113 34.34 -32.42 -3.88
N HIS A 114 34.18 -33.11 -2.76
CA HIS A 114 32.94 -33.14 -1.99
C HIS A 114 32.92 -32.00 -0.98
N LEU A 115 31.77 -31.35 -0.82
CA LEU A 115 31.61 -30.18 0.01
C LEU A 115 30.60 -30.43 1.13
N GLN A 116 30.92 -29.95 2.32
CA GLN A 116 30.00 -29.86 3.46
C GLN A 116 30.18 -28.51 4.17
N VAL A 117 29.18 -28.12 4.96
CA VAL A 117 29.25 -26.92 5.81
C VAL A 117 29.87 -27.28 7.15
N SER A 118 30.84 -26.48 7.61
CA SER A 118 31.50 -26.70 8.89
C SER A 118 30.55 -26.56 10.08
N GLU A 119 30.78 -27.35 11.13
CA GLU A 119 29.97 -27.32 12.36
C GLU A 119 29.94 -25.94 13.03
N GLU A 120 31.08 -25.24 13.05
CA GLU A 120 31.20 -23.87 13.54
C GLU A 120 30.26 -22.90 12.80
N SER A 121 30.16 -23.01 11.47
CA SER A 121 29.28 -22.16 10.66
C SER A 121 27.81 -22.45 10.95
N MET A 122 27.46 -23.72 11.18
CA MET A 122 26.10 -24.13 11.58
C MET A 122 25.73 -23.54 12.94
N ASP A 123 26.64 -23.55 13.91
CA ASP A 123 26.41 -22.97 15.23
C ASP A 123 26.33 -21.45 15.21
N HIS A 124 27.12 -20.77 14.38
CA HIS A 124 26.96 -19.34 14.15
C HIS A 124 25.57 -19.00 13.61
N PHE A 125 25.07 -19.76 12.63
CA PHE A 125 23.72 -19.58 12.12
C PHE A 125 22.65 -19.83 13.20
N ARG A 126 22.77 -20.91 13.97
CA ARG A 126 21.88 -21.23 15.09
C ARG A 126 21.83 -20.09 16.12
N ASN A 127 22.99 -19.57 16.50
CA ASN A 127 23.12 -18.46 17.44
C ASN A 127 22.54 -17.15 16.88
N ARG A 128 22.72 -16.91 15.57
CA ARG A 128 22.11 -15.77 14.90
C ARG A 128 20.59 -15.83 14.94
N ILE A 129 19.98 -16.99 14.68
CA ILE A 129 18.53 -17.16 14.78
C ILE A 129 18.07 -16.99 16.24
N ARG A 130 18.79 -17.53 17.22
CA ARG A 130 18.50 -17.31 18.65
C ARG A 130 18.50 -15.82 19.01
N GLN A 131 19.49 -15.05 18.53
CA GLN A 131 19.56 -13.60 18.72
C GLN A 131 18.36 -12.88 18.09
N ILE A 132 17.93 -13.29 16.89
CA ILE A 132 16.73 -12.74 16.25
C ILE A 132 15.51 -12.95 17.14
N LEU A 133 15.30 -14.16 17.64
CA LEU A 133 14.14 -14.50 18.48
C LEU A 133 14.14 -13.74 19.82
N MET A 134 15.29 -13.63 20.48
CA MET A 134 15.45 -12.89 21.74
C MET A 134 15.25 -11.37 21.56
N SER A 135 15.73 -10.80 20.46
CA SER A 135 15.58 -9.36 20.16
C SER A 135 14.16 -8.96 19.72
N SER A 136 13.26 -9.92 19.52
CA SER A 136 11.96 -9.71 18.87
C SER A 136 10.80 -9.55 19.85
N GLY A 137 11.02 -9.00 21.05
CA GLY A 137 10.00 -8.87 22.12
C GLY A 137 8.64 -8.30 21.66
N SER A 138 8.61 -7.03 21.25
CA SER A 138 7.41 -6.35 20.70
C SER A 138 7.55 -5.99 19.23
N SER A 139 8.52 -6.58 18.51
CA SER A 139 8.80 -6.19 17.13
C SER A 139 7.70 -6.60 16.15
N PRO A 140 7.51 -5.86 15.04
CA PRO A 140 6.60 -6.26 13.96
C PRO A 140 6.92 -7.63 13.37
N PHE A 141 5.90 -8.43 13.05
CA PHE A 141 6.07 -9.77 12.46
C PHE A 141 6.85 -9.73 11.14
N THR A 142 6.57 -8.73 10.29
CA THR A 142 7.28 -8.50 9.03
C THR A 142 8.78 -8.27 9.22
N LYS A 143 9.19 -7.67 10.36
CA LYS A 143 10.60 -7.44 10.71
C LYS A 143 11.27 -8.74 11.18
N VAL A 144 10.55 -9.60 11.89
CA VAL A 144 11.04 -10.93 12.27
C VAL A 144 11.28 -11.78 11.02
N ALA A 145 10.30 -11.85 10.13
CA ALA A 145 10.41 -12.57 8.85
C ALA A 145 11.53 -11.98 7.97
N ALA A 146 11.68 -10.66 7.89
CA ALA A 146 12.76 -10.03 7.13
C ALA A 146 14.16 -10.37 7.68
N LYS A 147 14.33 -10.41 9.02
CA LYS A 147 15.59 -10.82 9.64
C LYS A 147 15.90 -12.30 9.36
N TRP A 148 14.88 -13.17 9.40
CA TRP A 148 15.00 -14.56 8.99
C TRP A 148 15.45 -14.68 7.53
N ASN A 149 14.74 -14.04 6.60
CA ASN A 149 15.08 -14.06 5.17
C ASN A 149 16.51 -13.58 4.94
N THR A 150 16.94 -12.51 5.62
CA THR A 150 18.32 -12.00 5.46
C THR A 150 19.35 -13.02 5.94
N ALA A 151 19.11 -13.69 7.07
CA ALA A 151 20.00 -14.72 7.59
C ALA A 151 20.02 -15.97 6.68
N LEU A 152 18.85 -16.40 6.20
CA LEU A 152 18.71 -17.55 5.32
C LEU A 152 19.37 -17.31 3.96
N ILE A 153 19.07 -16.17 3.31
CA ILE A 153 19.70 -15.80 2.04
C ILE A 153 21.21 -15.77 2.21
N ALA A 154 21.74 -15.16 3.27
CA ALA A 154 23.18 -15.09 3.47
C ALA A 154 23.85 -16.46 3.64
N LEU A 155 23.17 -17.41 4.29
CA LEU A 155 23.64 -18.79 4.42
C LEU A 155 23.61 -19.50 3.05
N VAL A 156 22.45 -19.50 2.39
CA VAL A 156 22.25 -20.27 1.15
C VAL A 156 23.04 -19.69 -0.03
N THR A 157 23.13 -18.37 -0.16
CA THR A 157 23.91 -17.74 -1.24
C THR A 157 25.42 -17.88 -1.06
N TYR A 158 25.89 -18.08 0.18
CA TYR A 158 27.29 -18.35 0.47
C TYR A 158 27.64 -19.82 0.29
N PHE A 159 26.89 -20.75 0.91
CA PHE A 159 27.22 -22.18 0.89
C PHE A 159 26.64 -22.96 -0.29
N ARG A 160 25.54 -22.50 -0.90
CA ARG A 160 24.90 -23.05 -2.11
C ARG A 160 24.79 -24.59 -2.07
N GLU A 161 25.45 -25.31 -2.98
CA GLU A 161 25.46 -26.77 -3.05
C GLU A 161 25.92 -27.46 -1.76
N ALA A 162 26.88 -26.88 -1.02
CA ALA A 162 27.38 -27.45 0.23
C ALA A 162 26.28 -27.51 1.30
N ALA A 163 25.32 -26.58 1.26
CA ALA A 163 24.19 -26.56 2.19
C ALA A 163 23.20 -27.71 1.93
N VAL A 164 23.00 -28.08 0.66
CA VAL A 164 22.18 -29.24 0.26
C VAL A 164 22.89 -30.55 0.60
N ALA A 165 24.22 -30.58 0.43
CA ALA A 165 25.06 -31.73 0.75
C ALA A 165 25.16 -32.06 2.26
N THR A 166 24.69 -31.18 3.14
CA THR A 166 24.84 -31.31 4.61
C THR A 166 23.49 -31.57 5.29
N PRO A 167 23.12 -32.84 5.59
CA PRO A 167 21.83 -33.18 6.19
C PRO A 167 21.57 -32.52 7.55
N ALA A 168 22.61 -32.42 8.39
CA ALA A 168 22.51 -31.79 9.71
C ALA A 168 22.10 -30.30 9.62
N LEU A 169 22.51 -29.61 8.54
CA LEU A 169 22.12 -28.23 8.31
C LEU A 169 20.66 -28.12 7.88
N LEU A 170 20.17 -29.02 7.02
CA LEU A 170 18.77 -29.06 6.60
C LEU A 170 17.83 -29.28 7.79
N GLU A 171 18.16 -30.20 8.70
CA GLU A 171 17.40 -30.42 9.93
C GLU A 171 17.41 -29.18 10.83
N LEU A 172 18.57 -28.51 10.95
CA LEU A 172 18.69 -27.26 11.68
C LEU A 172 17.83 -26.14 11.07
N LEU A 173 17.78 -26.04 9.74
CA LEU A 173 16.96 -25.05 9.02
C LEU A 173 15.47 -25.25 9.30
N ILE A 174 14.96 -26.49 9.21
CA ILE A 174 13.57 -26.84 9.52
C ILE A 174 13.22 -26.44 10.97
N LYS A 175 14.09 -26.79 11.93
CA LYS A 175 13.92 -26.42 13.35
C LYS A 175 13.91 -24.91 13.56
N CYS A 176 14.78 -24.17 12.88
CA CYS A 176 14.87 -22.72 12.97
C CYS A 176 13.67 -22.02 12.33
N GLU A 177 13.21 -22.48 11.16
CA GLU A 177 12.03 -21.97 10.46
C GLU A 177 10.79 -22.13 11.33
N THR A 178 10.58 -23.33 11.90
CA THR A 178 9.48 -23.62 12.82
C THR A 178 9.52 -22.71 14.07
N LYS A 179 10.71 -22.43 14.62
CA LYS A 179 10.85 -21.50 15.76
C LYS A 179 10.47 -20.06 15.41
N VAL A 180 10.81 -19.60 14.20
CA VAL A 180 10.43 -18.27 13.71
C VAL A 180 8.91 -18.18 13.50
N GLN A 181 8.30 -19.18 12.88
CA GLN A 181 6.84 -19.26 12.74
C GLN A 181 6.17 -19.27 14.12
N ASN A 182 6.63 -20.10 15.05
CA ASN A 182 6.10 -20.16 16.41
C ASN A 182 6.20 -18.83 17.16
N ARG A 183 7.22 -18.00 16.87
CA ARG A 183 7.32 -16.64 17.44
C ARG A 183 6.17 -15.73 16.98
N VAL A 184 5.79 -15.81 15.71
CA VAL A 184 4.63 -15.08 15.15
C VAL A 184 3.33 -15.63 15.74
N LYS A 185 3.18 -16.95 15.78
CA LYS A 185 2.02 -17.64 16.38
C LYS A 185 1.79 -17.20 17.84
N MET A 186 2.86 -17.19 18.66
CA MET A 186 2.81 -16.69 20.04
C MET A 186 2.43 -15.21 20.13
N GLY A 187 2.86 -14.38 19.17
CA GLY A 187 2.47 -12.97 19.10
C GLY A 187 0.97 -12.74 18.86
N LEU A 188 0.28 -13.73 18.29
CA LEU A 188 -1.17 -13.76 18.06
C LEU A 188 -1.92 -14.59 19.12
N ASN A 189 -1.22 -15.01 20.18
CA ASN A 189 -1.76 -15.81 21.28
C ASN A 189 -2.44 -17.12 20.83
N SER A 190 -1.88 -17.79 19.82
CA SER A 190 -2.35 -19.10 19.37
C SER A 190 -1.18 -19.99 18.96
N LYS A 191 -1.32 -21.30 19.12
CA LYS A 191 -0.39 -22.31 18.58
C LYS A 191 -1.06 -23.26 17.59
N MET A 192 -2.36 -23.13 17.34
CA MET A 192 -3.11 -24.09 16.54
C MET A 192 -2.73 -24.00 15.06
N PRO A 193 -2.28 -25.10 14.42
CA PRO A 193 -1.87 -25.10 13.02
C PRO A 193 -2.93 -24.59 12.05
N ALA A 194 -4.20 -24.94 12.24
CA ALA A 194 -5.28 -24.59 11.33
C ALA A 194 -5.59 -23.07 11.25
N ARG A 195 -5.18 -22.27 12.26
CA ARG A 195 -5.25 -20.79 12.21
C ARG A 195 -4.13 -20.15 11.39
N PHE A 196 -3.12 -20.93 11.04
CA PHE A 196 -1.90 -20.46 10.42
C PHE A 196 -1.59 -21.31 9.19
N PRO A 197 -2.43 -21.22 8.14
CA PRO A 197 -2.11 -21.89 6.89
C PRO A 197 -0.81 -21.33 6.30
N PRO A 198 -0.10 -22.09 5.47
CA PRO A 198 1.16 -21.68 4.87
C PRO A 198 1.08 -20.31 4.17
N ALA A 199 -0.08 -19.98 3.59
CA ALA A 199 -0.36 -18.70 2.95
C ALA A 199 0.00 -17.49 3.84
N VAL A 200 -0.29 -17.53 5.14
CA VAL A 200 -0.02 -16.40 6.07
C VAL A 200 1.48 -16.08 6.17
N PHE A 201 2.35 -17.10 6.06
CA PHE A 201 3.80 -16.94 6.18
C PHE A 201 4.48 -16.67 4.84
N TYR A 202 4.12 -17.42 3.80
CA TYR A 202 4.87 -17.46 2.54
C TYR A 202 4.34 -16.50 1.49
N THR A 203 3.09 -16.03 1.61
CA THR A 203 2.55 -15.02 0.69
C THR A 203 3.47 -13.80 0.63
N PRO A 204 3.80 -13.29 -0.57
CA PRO A 204 4.65 -12.12 -0.73
C PRO A 204 4.11 -10.88 0.00
N LYS A 205 4.99 -9.93 0.32
CA LYS A 205 4.62 -8.72 1.08
C LYS A 205 3.69 -7.80 0.29
N GLU A 206 3.76 -7.88 -1.02
CA GLU A 206 2.95 -7.15 -1.97
C GLU A 206 1.46 -7.54 -1.85
N LEU A 207 1.17 -8.79 -1.48
CA LEU A 207 -0.18 -9.31 -1.19
C LEU A 207 -0.50 -9.33 0.32
N GLY A 208 0.26 -8.62 1.15
CA GLY A 208 0.01 -8.48 2.59
C GLY A 208 0.48 -9.67 3.46
N GLY A 209 1.21 -10.63 2.90
CA GLY A 209 1.85 -11.71 3.65
C GLY A 209 3.17 -11.30 4.32
N LEU A 210 3.80 -12.23 5.04
CA LEU A 210 5.12 -11.99 5.65
C LEU A 210 6.26 -12.07 4.63
N GLY A 211 6.04 -12.72 3.49
CA GLY A 211 7.04 -13.02 2.47
C GLY A 211 8.21 -13.81 3.05
N MET A 212 7.94 -14.76 3.96
CA MET A 212 8.97 -15.61 4.54
C MET A 212 9.54 -16.53 3.46
N LEU A 213 10.85 -16.69 3.40
CA LEU A 213 11.49 -17.64 2.50
C LEU A 213 11.56 -19.01 3.18
N SER A 214 11.19 -20.06 2.45
CA SER A 214 11.20 -21.42 2.94
C SER A 214 12.46 -22.16 2.52
N ALA A 215 13.00 -22.92 3.47
CA ALA A 215 14.05 -23.91 3.23
C ALA A 215 13.56 -25.34 3.49
N SER A 216 12.26 -25.51 3.74
CA SER A 216 11.62 -26.78 4.07
C SER A 216 10.52 -27.11 3.08
N HIS A 217 10.25 -28.41 2.90
CA HIS A 217 9.12 -28.87 2.10
C HIS A 217 7.84 -28.77 2.95
N VAL A 218 7.09 -27.68 2.78
CA VAL A 218 5.82 -27.46 3.47
C VAL A 218 4.67 -27.74 2.51
N LEU A 219 3.75 -28.61 2.92
CA LEU A 219 2.56 -28.97 2.17
C LEU A 219 1.46 -27.91 2.34
N VAL A 220 0.74 -27.62 1.25
CA VAL A 220 -0.44 -26.75 1.24
C VAL A 220 -1.70 -27.63 1.32
N PRO A 221 -2.52 -27.51 2.38
CA PRO A 221 -3.75 -28.30 2.49
C PRO A 221 -4.75 -28.01 1.37
N GLU A 222 -5.44 -29.02 0.86
CA GLU A 222 -6.46 -28.83 -0.19
C GLU A 222 -7.64 -27.93 0.23
N ALA A 223 -7.96 -27.90 1.52
CA ALA A 223 -9.01 -27.04 2.05
C ALA A 223 -8.70 -25.54 1.86
N ASP A 224 -7.42 -25.19 1.78
CA ASP A 224 -6.92 -23.82 1.59
C ASP A 224 -6.84 -23.43 0.10
N LEU A 225 -7.29 -24.28 -0.83
CA LEU A 225 -7.26 -24.03 -2.29
C LEU A 225 -8.64 -23.68 -2.88
N LYS A 226 -9.59 -23.26 -2.04
CA LYS A 226 -10.96 -22.91 -2.44
C LYS A 226 -11.14 -21.41 -2.48
N TRP A 227 -11.85 -20.90 -3.48
CA TRP A 227 -12.24 -19.49 -3.55
C TRP A 227 -13.56 -19.31 -4.30
N SER A 228 -14.15 -18.14 -4.18
CA SER A 228 -15.47 -17.83 -4.75
C SER A 228 -15.49 -16.44 -5.40
N ARG A 229 -16.43 -16.21 -6.32
CA ARG A 229 -16.65 -14.87 -6.90
C ARG A 229 -18.14 -14.60 -7.10
N GLN A 230 -18.58 -13.43 -6.65
CA GLN A 230 -19.90 -12.91 -7.00
C GLN A 230 -19.87 -12.38 -8.44
N THR A 231 -20.79 -12.83 -9.27
CA THR A 231 -21.01 -12.36 -10.64
C THR A 231 -22.46 -11.87 -10.80
N ASP A 232 -22.78 -11.20 -11.90
CA ASP A 232 -24.14 -10.73 -12.17
C ASP A 232 -25.17 -11.87 -12.29
N THR A 233 -24.70 -13.09 -12.59
CA THR A 233 -25.53 -14.29 -12.70
C THR A 233 -25.63 -15.08 -11.39
N GLY A 234 -24.80 -14.80 -10.40
CA GLY A 234 -24.77 -15.47 -9.10
C GLY A 234 -23.37 -15.73 -8.55
N ILE A 235 -23.26 -16.59 -7.55
CA ILE A 235 -21.98 -16.96 -6.91
C ILE A 235 -21.37 -18.16 -7.65
N ALA A 236 -20.13 -18.01 -8.10
CA ALA A 236 -19.34 -19.10 -8.67
C ALA A 236 -18.27 -19.56 -7.66
N HIS A 237 -18.10 -20.87 -7.53
CA HIS A 237 -17.10 -21.49 -6.66
C HIS A 237 -16.01 -22.17 -7.49
N PHE A 238 -14.76 -22.00 -7.08
CA PHE A 238 -13.59 -22.54 -7.75
C PHE A 238 -12.70 -23.31 -6.76
N LYS A 239 -12.03 -24.35 -7.25
CA LYS A 239 -11.00 -25.10 -6.51
C LYS A 239 -9.76 -25.22 -7.38
N ALA A 240 -8.62 -24.76 -6.88
CA ALA A 240 -7.36 -24.81 -7.63
C ALA A 240 -6.71 -26.19 -7.52
N GLY A 241 -6.36 -26.82 -8.66
CA GLY A 241 -5.51 -28.02 -8.69
C GLY A 241 -6.20 -29.38 -8.76
N MET A 242 -7.42 -29.48 -9.34
CA MET A 242 -8.12 -30.77 -9.46
C MET A 242 -7.52 -31.76 -10.48
N SER A 243 -6.45 -31.41 -11.19
CA SER A 243 -5.86 -32.21 -12.29
C SER A 243 -4.53 -32.90 -11.95
N HIS A 244 -3.91 -32.65 -10.80
CA HIS A 244 -2.65 -33.29 -10.39
C HIS A 244 -2.84 -34.05 -9.06
N GLU A 245 -2.50 -35.34 -9.04
CA GLU A 245 -2.57 -36.23 -7.86
C GLU A 245 -1.49 -35.94 -6.80
N GLU A 246 -0.53 -35.04 -7.08
CA GLU A 246 0.53 -34.67 -6.15
C GLU A 246 0.14 -33.44 -5.31
N GLU A 247 0.26 -33.57 -3.98
CA GLU A 247 0.04 -32.48 -3.03
C GLU A 247 0.92 -31.27 -3.35
N LYS A 248 0.32 -30.07 -3.47
CA LYS A 248 1.07 -28.84 -3.77
C LYS A 248 2.02 -28.50 -2.63
N MET A 249 3.31 -28.40 -2.95
CA MET A 249 4.38 -28.04 -2.02
C MET A 249 4.85 -26.60 -2.23
N ILE A 250 5.22 -25.94 -1.14
CA ILE A 250 5.91 -24.64 -1.20
C ILE A 250 7.31 -24.85 -1.80
N PRO A 251 7.70 -24.05 -2.82
CA PRO A 251 9.04 -24.12 -3.39
C PRO A 251 10.12 -23.81 -2.35
N THR A 252 11.25 -24.52 -2.41
CA THR A 252 12.41 -24.27 -1.54
C THR A 252 13.38 -23.28 -2.18
N ILE A 253 14.07 -22.49 -1.36
CA ILE A 253 15.02 -21.47 -1.84
C ILE A 253 16.20 -22.07 -2.63
N PHE A 254 16.59 -23.31 -2.34
CA PHE A 254 17.76 -23.96 -2.96
C PHE A 254 17.64 -24.10 -4.47
N ARG A 255 16.42 -24.33 -5.00
CA ARG A 255 16.17 -24.46 -6.44
C ARG A 255 16.46 -23.17 -7.24
N TYR A 256 16.38 -22.01 -6.61
CA TYR A 256 16.47 -20.71 -7.28
C TYR A 256 17.84 -20.05 -7.17
N ILE A 257 18.78 -20.70 -6.49
CA ILE A 257 20.16 -20.22 -6.38
C ILE A 257 21.03 -21.18 -7.18
N PRO A 258 21.69 -20.73 -8.25
CA PRO A 258 22.58 -21.59 -9.03
C PRO A 258 23.76 -22.02 -8.16
N THR A 259 24.34 -23.20 -8.41
CA THR A 259 25.53 -23.68 -7.70
C THR A 259 26.76 -22.82 -8.02
N TRP A 260 27.80 -22.83 -7.17
CA TRP A 260 29.04 -22.10 -7.46
C TRP A 260 29.74 -22.65 -8.68
N GLU A 261 29.73 -23.97 -8.88
CA GLU A 261 30.30 -24.59 -10.08
C GLU A 261 29.68 -24.02 -11.36
N ASN A 262 28.35 -23.98 -11.43
CA ASN A 262 27.65 -23.42 -12.58
C ASN A 262 27.95 -21.94 -12.79
N GLU A 263 28.04 -21.15 -11.71
CA GLU A 263 28.45 -19.73 -11.81
C GLU A 263 29.87 -19.55 -12.31
N PHE A 264 30.83 -20.38 -11.87
CA PHE A 264 32.22 -20.27 -12.32
C PHE A 264 32.35 -20.67 -13.78
N LEU A 265 31.68 -21.73 -14.20
CA LEU A 265 31.63 -22.17 -15.60
C LEU A 265 30.97 -21.10 -16.48
N ASP A 266 29.79 -20.60 -16.09
CA ASP A 266 29.08 -19.56 -16.83
C ASP A 266 29.87 -18.24 -16.84
N SER A 267 30.57 -17.90 -15.75
CA SER A 267 31.43 -16.73 -15.69
C SER A 267 32.59 -16.79 -16.69
N ARG A 268 33.27 -17.95 -16.82
CA ARG A 268 34.34 -18.11 -17.80
C ARG A 268 33.81 -17.90 -19.22
N ARG A 269 32.64 -18.47 -19.52
CA ARG A 269 31.97 -18.33 -20.81
C ARG A 269 31.56 -16.88 -21.10
N VAL A 270 30.81 -16.26 -20.20
CA VAL A 270 30.27 -14.91 -20.38
C VAL A 270 31.36 -13.85 -20.48
N TRP A 271 32.44 -13.98 -19.71
CA TRP A 271 33.58 -13.04 -19.81
C TRP A 271 34.40 -13.25 -21.09
N ALA A 272 34.49 -14.47 -21.61
CA ALA A 272 35.09 -14.73 -22.93
C ALA A 272 34.22 -14.13 -24.05
N GLU A 273 32.91 -14.34 -24.02
CA GLU A 273 31.95 -13.72 -24.95
C GLU A 273 32.03 -12.19 -24.90
N TYR A 274 32.11 -11.60 -23.70
CA TYR A 274 32.31 -10.16 -23.54
C TYR A 274 33.61 -9.67 -24.18
N ALA A 275 34.72 -10.41 -24.03
CA ALA A 275 36.00 -10.05 -24.62
C ALA A 275 35.92 -10.03 -26.16
N ILE A 276 35.27 -11.04 -26.75
CA ILE A 276 35.05 -11.14 -28.20
C ILE A 276 34.17 -9.97 -28.67
N LYS A 277 32.99 -9.77 -28.05
CA LYS A 277 32.07 -8.66 -28.41
C LYS A 277 32.73 -7.29 -28.27
N ARG A 278 33.62 -7.13 -27.29
CA ARG A 278 34.39 -5.89 -27.11
C ARG A 278 35.40 -5.70 -28.23
N GLU A 279 36.08 -6.75 -28.66
CA GLU A 279 37.03 -6.72 -29.78
C GLU A 279 36.31 -6.44 -31.11
N GLU A 280 35.15 -7.09 -31.35
CA GLU A 280 34.29 -6.81 -32.49
C GLU A 280 33.84 -5.35 -32.53
N ALA A 281 33.35 -4.82 -31.41
CA ALA A 281 32.95 -3.42 -31.31
C ALA A 281 34.13 -2.47 -31.59
N LEU A 282 35.33 -2.77 -31.08
CA LEU A 282 36.55 -2.02 -31.38
C LEU A 282 36.93 -2.09 -32.85
N SER A 283 36.84 -3.27 -33.48
CA SER A 283 37.12 -3.45 -34.92
C SER A 283 36.16 -2.64 -35.80
N GLN A 284 34.91 -2.50 -35.36
CA GLN A 284 33.87 -1.68 -36.01
C GLN A 284 33.92 -0.20 -35.60
N ASN A 285 34.87 0.21 -34.76
CA ASN A 285 34.93 1.54 -34.14
C ASN A 285 33.63 1.98 -33.44
N ARG A 286 32.84 1.01 -32.95
CA ARG A 286 31.62 1.24 -32.18
C ARG A 286 31.90 1.08 -30.69
N ARG A 287 31.18 1.84 -29.87
CA ARG A 287 31.16 1.61 -28.43
C ARG A 287 30.13 0.53 -28.09
N LEU A 288 30.54 -0.46 -27.31
CA LEU A 288 29.62 -1.48 -26.77
C LEU A 288 28.48 -0.82 -25.99
N THR A 289 27.24 -1.14 -26.34
CA THR A 289 26.03 -0.62 -25.68
C THR A 289 25.44 -1.64 -24.71
N PHE A 290 24.38 -1.23 -24.00
CA PHE A 290 23.64 -2.12 -23.11
C PHE A 290 22.98 -3.28 -23.88
N GLU A 291 22.39 -2.98 -25.04
CA GLU A 291 21.64 -3.93 -25.88
C GLU A 291 22.49 -5.15 -26.27
N ASP A 292 23.77 -4.95 -26.55
CA ASP A 292 24.69 -6.03 -26.92
C ASP A 292 24.93 -7.06 -25.79
N MET A 293 24.67 -6.65 -24.55
CA MET A 293 25.00 -7.37 -23.32
C MET A 293 23.78 -7.69 -22.45
N GLU A 294 22.56 -7.43 -22.93
CA GLU A 294 21.33 -7.61 -22.16
C GLU A 294 21.13 -9.06 -21.70
N GLU A 295 21.38 -10.04 -22.58
CA GLU A 295 21.26 -11.48 -22.28
C GLU A 295 22.17 -11.94 -21.13
N ASN A 296 23.34 -11.30 -21.02
CA ASN A 296 24.41 -11.65 -20.07
C ASN A 296 24.48 -10.69 -18.88
N TRP A 297 23.51 -9.77 -18.73
CA TRP A 297 23.55 -8.67 -17.77
C TRP A 297 23.74 -9.10 -16.32
N ASP A 298 22.98 -10.12 -15.91
CA ASP A 298 22.96 -10.68 -14.56
C ASP A 298 23.88 -11.89 -14.38
N ARG A 299 24.78 -12.15 -15.34
CA ARG A 299 25.70 -13.30 -15.34
C ARG A 299 27.16 -12.88 -15.09
N GLY A 300 27.98 -13.86 -14.70
CA GLY A 300 29.42 -13.71 -14.48
C GLY A 300 29.82 -13.22 -13.08
N ILE A 301 31.06 -13.51 -12.70
CA ILE A 301 31.67 -13.06 -11.44
C ILE A 301 33.00 -12.36 -11.79
N PRO A 302 33.09 -11.01 -11.66
CA PRO A 302 32.01 -10.09 -11.26
C PRO A 302 30.89 -10.01 -12.32
N ARG A 303 29.71 -9.54 -11.92
CA ARG A 303 28.55 -9.43 -12.83
C ARG A 303 28.81 -8.42 -13.94
N ILE A 304 28.41 -8.73 -15.17
CA ILE A 304 28.61 -7.84 -16.34
C ILE A 304 27.97 -6.46 -16.13
N SER A 305 26.81 -6.39 -15.47
CA SER A 305 26.14 -5.14 -15.12
C SER A 305 27.01 -4.15 -14.33
N THR A 306 28.04 -4.62 -13.60
CA THR A 306 28.96 -3.75 -12.85
C THR A 306 29.78 -2.82 -13.76
N LEU A 307 29.99 -3.20 -15.03
CA LEU A 307 30.71 -2.40 -16.02
C LEU A 307 29.98 -1.11 -16.40
N PHE A 308 28.66 -1.05 -16.17
CA PHE A 308 27.77 0.04 -16.58
C PHE A 308 27.24 0.85 -15.37
N GLN A 309 27.80 0.65 -14.18
CA GLN A 309 27.45 1.44 -13.01
C GLN A 309 27.94 2.89 -13.14
N LYS A 310 27.15 3.82 -12.57
CA LYS A 310 27.48 5.25 -12.54
C LYS A 310 28.82 5.53 -11.84
N ASP A 311 29.09 4.81 -10.74
CA ASP A 311 30.23 5.08 -9.85
C ASP A 311 31.49 4.26 -10.18
N ARG A 312 31.52 3.57 -11.34
CA ARG A 312 32.61 2.66 -11.74
C ARG A 312 34.00 3.31 -11.63
N HIS A 313 34.12 4.57 -12.04
CA HIS A 313 35.38 5.31 -12.01
C HIS A 313 35.89 5.52 -10.58
N THR A 314 35.00 5.79 -9.63
CA THR A 314 35.37 5.95 -8.21
C THR A 314 35.72 4.60 -7.57
N LEU A 315 34.96 3.55 -7.90
CA LEU A 315 35.19 2.20 -7.38
C LEU A 315 36.55 1.61 -7.78
N ALA A 316 37.13 2.07 -8.90
CA ALA A 316 38.48 1.66 -9.30
C ALA A 316 39.54 1.95 -8.22
N TYR A 317 39.34 2.98 -7.41
CA TYR A 317 40.24 3.36 -6.31
C TYR A 317 39.96 2.60 -4.99
N ASP A 318 38.82 1.93 -4.86
CA ASP A 318 38.44 1.22 -3.63
C ASP A 318 39.11 -0.16 -3.53
N LYS A 319 40.39 -0.16 -3.12
CA LYS A 319 41.19 -1.36 -2.87
C LYS A 319 41.01 -1.89 -1.44
N GLY A 320 41.20 -3.19 -1.26
CA GLY A 320 41.10 -3.85 0.06
C GLY A 320 39.68 -3.91 0.64
N HIS A 321 38.65 -3.65 -0.16
CA HIS A 321 37.27 -3.55 0.30
C HIS A 321 36.74 -4.84 0.98
N ARG A 322 37.21 -6.03 0.56
CA ARG A 322 36.81 -7.31 1.19
C ARG A 322 37.31 -7.43 2.63
N VAL A 323 38.60 -7.14 2.87
CA VAL A 323 39.20 -7.17 4.21
C VAL A 323 38.56 -6.10 5.09
N ARG A 324 38.38 -4.88 4.56
CA ARG A 324 37.66 -3.80 5.27
C ARG A 324 36.27 -4.26 5.71
N LYS A 325 35.54 -4.97 4.86
CA LYS A 325 34.19 -5.48 5.17
C LYS A 325 34.20 -6.57 6.24
N LYS A 326 35.21 -7.43 6.27
CA LYS A 326 35.42 -8.42 7.34
C LYS A 326 35.75 -7.74 8.67
N LEU A 327 36.63 -6.74 8.67
CA LEU A 327 37.05 -6.01 9.88
C LEU A 327 35.94 -5.12 10.48
N ARG A 328 34.93 -4.74 9.69
CA ARG A 328 33.74 -4.02 10.21
C ARG A 328 33.00 -4.76 11.32
N HIS A 329 33.21 -6.06 11.47
CA HIS A 329 32.68 -6.82 12.60
C HIS A 329 33.15 -6.27 13.96
N TYR A 330 34.38 -5.76 14.02
CA TYR A 330 34.98 -5.22 15.25
C TYR A 330 34.62 -3.76 15.50
N THR A 331 34.28 -2.99 14.46
CA THR A 331 33.95 -1.56 14.58
C THR A 331 32.46 -1.32 14.80
N ASN A 332 31.59 -2.17 14.22
CA ASN A 332 30.15 -1.95 14.23
C ASN A 332 29.43 -2.99 15.08
N GLY A 333 28.64 -2.54 16.06
CA GLY A 333 27.78 -3.43 16.86
C GLY A 333 26.64 -4.10 16.09
N ARG A 334 26.42 -3.76 14.81
CA ARG A 334 25.44 -4.41 13.94
C ARG A 334 26.10 -5.49 13.09
N PHE A 335 25.66 -6.73 13.28
CA PHE A 335 26.08 -7.86 12.45
C PHE A 335 25.65 -7.70 10.99
N ASN A 336 26.62 -7.75 10.07
CA ASN A 336 26.40 -7.80 8.64
C ASN A 336 26.53 -9.24 8.14
N PRO A 337 25.44 -9.89 7.67
CA PRO A 337 25.49 -11.27 7.20
C PRO A 337 26.19 -11.41 5.83
N PHE A 338 26.21 -10.36 5.00
CA PHE A 338 26.88 -10.35 3.69
C PHE A 338 28.27 -9.72 3.80
N TRP A 339 29.14 -10.29 4.63
CA TRP A 339 30.50 -9.78 4.84
C TRP A 339 31.46 -10.11 3.69
N TRP A 340 31.15 -11.14 2.90
CA TRP A 340 32.02 -11.72 1.86
C TRP A 340 31.88 -11.05 0.48
N THR A 341 30.71 -10.49 0.14
CA THR A 341 30.43 -9.85 -1.16
C THR A 341 30.18 -8.36 -1.04
N ASN A 342 30.42 -7.57 -2.09
CA ASN A 342 29.98 -6.18 -2.19
C ASN A 342 29.18 -5.95 -3.47
N GLY A 343 27.92 -5.49 -3.37
CA GLY A 343 27.04 -5.28 -4.52
C GLY A 343 27.57 -4.26 -5.53
N SER A 344 28.42 -3.32 -5.11
CA SER A 344 29.07 -2.37 -6.03
C SER A 344 30.14 -3.05 -6.89
N HIS A 345 31.00 -3.91 -6.31
CA HIS A 345 32.11 -4.55 -7.03
C HIS A 345 31.73 -5.87 -7.68
N ASP A 346 30.99 -6.72 -6.96
CA ASP A 346 30.62 -8.07 -7.42
C ASP A 346 29.31 -8.05 -8.22
N GLY A 347 28.48 -7.04 -8.04
CA GLY A 347 27.08 -7.03 -8.49
C GLY A 347 26.17 -7.87 -7.58
N LYS A 348 24.92 -8.04 -7.98
CA LYS A 348 23.96 -8.87 -7.23
C LYS A 348 24.10 -10.32 -7.67
N LEU A 349 24.57 -11.18 -6.77
CA LEU A 349 24.90 -12.59 -7.09
C LEU A 349 23.72 -13.56 -7.04
N TRP A 350 22.50 -13.10 -6.75
CA TRP A 350 21.30 -13.93 -6.70
C TRP A 350 20.05 -13.16 -7.11
N ASN A 351 19.09 -13.87 -7.69
CA ASN A 351 17.78 -13.33 -8.06
C ASN A 351 16.68 -14.29 -7.60
N LEU A 352 15.76 -13.80 -6.78
CA LEU A 352 14.66 -14.59 -6.19
C LEU A 352 13.28 -14.10 -6.70
N ASN A 353 13.24 -13.43 -7.84
CA ASN A 353 11.97 -13.00 -8.44
C ASN A 353 11.12 -14.18 -8.91
N ALA A 354 11.74 -15.20 -9.50
CA ALA A 354 11.07 -16.44 -9.89
C ALA A 354 10.47 -17.18 -8.68
N TYR A 355 11.22 -17.28 -7.57
CA TYR A 355 10.72 -17.84 -6.31
C TYR A 355 9.41 -17.18 -5.86
N ARG A 356 9.30 -15.86 -6.00
CA ARG A 356 8.08 -15.13 -5.63
C ARG A 356 6.88 -15.57 -6.49
N ALA A 357 7.06 -15.69 -7.80
CA ALA A 357 6.01 -16.10 -8.73
C ALA A 357 5.55 -17.54 -8.46
N ASP A 358 6.50 -18.45 -8.30
CA ASP A 358 6.21 -19.87 -8.10
C ASP A 358 5.55 -20.14 -6.72
N VAL A 359 5.89 -19.36 -5.69
CA VAL A 359 5.18 -19.41 -4.40
C VAL A 359 3.72 -18.98 -4.54
N ILE A 360 3.44 -17.94 -5.34
CA ILE A 360 2.05 -17.51 -5.60
C ILE A 360 1.29 -18.65 -6.29
N GLN A 361 1.89 -19.30 -7.29
CA GLN A 361 1.28 -20.41 -8.00
C GLN A 361 1.06 -21.64 -7.10
N ALA A 362 2.04 -21.98 -6.26
CA ALA A 362 1.95 -23.08 -5.30
C ALA A 362 0.81 -22.88 -4.29
N LEU A 363 0.54 -21.64 -3.89
CA LEU A 363 -0.57 -21.26 -3.02
C LEU A 363 -1.94 -21.19 -3.73
N GLY A 364 -2.03 -21.58 -5.01
CA GLY A 364 -3.28 -21.59 -5.77
C GLY A 364 -3.53 -20.34 -6.61
N GLY A 365 -2.55 -19.42 -6.70
CA GLY A 365 -2.68 -18.17 -7.42
C GLY A 365 -3.14 -17.01 -6.53
N VAL A 366 -3.21 -15.81 -7.11
CA VAL A 366 -3.53 -14.58 -6.36
C VAL A 366 -4.95 -14.62 -5.79
N GLU A 367 -5.93 -15.12 -6.54
CA GLU A 367 -7.34 -15.15 -6.10
C GLU A 367 -7.54 -16.04 -4.87
N THR A 368 -6.91 -17.23 -4.87
CA THR A 368 -6.95 -18.14 -3.71
C THR A 368 -6.29 -17.52 -2.48
N ILE A 369 -5.14 -16.86 -2.66
CA ILE A 369 -4.48 -16.13 -1.57
C ILE A 369 -5.38 -15.04 -1.01
N LEU A 370 -6.04 -14.26 -1.87
CA LEU A 370 -6.89 -13.14 -1.44
C LEU A 370 -8.18 -13.60 -0.78
N GLU A 371 -8.67 -14.82 -1.04
CA GLU A 371 -9.81 -15.39 -0.32
C GLU A 371 -9.54 -15.55 1.18
N HIS A 372 -8.30 -15.82 1.57
CA HIS A 372 -7.89 -15.90 2.96
C HIS A 372 -7.86 -14.55 3.69
N THR A 373 -8.10 -13.45 2.96
CA THR A 373 -7.88 -12.08 3.42
C THR A 373 -9.16 -11.26 3.40
N LEU A 374 -9.13 -10.08 4.03
CA LEU A 374 -10.23 -9.12 3.99
C LEU A 374 -10.27 -8.30 2.68
N PHE A 375 -9.69 -8.81 1.59
CA PHE A 375 -9.64 -8.13 0.30
C PHE A 375 -11.03 -7.78 -0.22
N LYS A 376 -11.95 -8.76 -0.29
CA LYS A 376 -13.30 -8.51 -0.79
C LYS A 376 -14.08 -7.49 0.05
N GLY A 377 -13.84 -7.45 1.36
CA GLY A 377 -14.42 -6.45 2.26
C GLY A 377 -13.98 -5.01 1.97
N THR A 378 -12.88 -4.80 1.24
CA THR A 378 -12.49 -3.46 0.77
C THR A 378 -13.36 -2.95 -0.38
N GLY A 379 -14.08 -3.82 -1.09
CA GLY A 379 -14.86 -3.48 -2.26
C GLY A 379 -14.04 -2.97 -3.45
N PHE A 380 -12.78 -3.38 -3.58
CA PHE A 380 -12.01 -3.20 -4.83
C PHE A 380 -12.39 -4.29 -5.83
N ASP A 381 -12.55 -3.90 -7.10
CA ASP A 381 -12.89 -4.85 -8.17
C ASP A 381 -11.70 -5.70 -8.61
N SER A 382 -10.49 -5.12 -8.57
CA SER A 382 -9.24 -5.77 -8.96
C SER A 382 -8.15 -5.57 -7.91
N TRP A 383 -7.24 -6.54 -7.83
CA TRP A 383 -6.06 -6.45 -6.96
C TRP A 383 -4.90 -5.66 -7.59
N GLU A 384 -4.98 -5.39 -8.89
CA GLU A 384 -3.97 -4.62 -9.63
C GLU A 384 -3.96 -3.14 -9.22
N GLY A 385 -2.76 -2.54 -9.19
CA GLY A 385 -2.60 -1.13 -8.80
C GLY A 385 -2.81 -0.84 -7.31
N LEU A 386 -3.01 -1.87 -6.48
CA LEU A 386 -3.03 -1.73 -5.04
C LEU A 386 -1.63 -1.55 -4.50
N PHE A 387 -1.48 -0.60 -3.58
CA PHE A 387 -0.25 -0.43 -2.84
C PHE A 387 -0.53 -0.25 -1.36
N TRP A 388 0.30 -0.93 -0.56
CA TRP A 388 0.33 -0.73 0.87
C TRP A 388 0.98 0.61 1.17
N GLU A 389 0.36 1.40 2.04
CA GLU A 389 1.07 2.52 2.66
C GLU A 389 2.31 1.94 3.33
N LYS A 390 3.48 2.36 2.85
CA LYS A 390 4.73 2.08 3.55
C LYS A 390 4.51 2.61 4.97
N SER A 391 4.73 1.76 5.97
CA SER A 391 4.45 2.01 7.39
C SER A 391 5.07 3.32 7.93
N SER A 392 5.94 3.94 7.13
CA SER A 392 6.63 5.20 7.31
C SER A 392 5.80 6.48 7.49
N GLY A 393 4.57 6.62 6.98
CA GLY A 393 3.89 7.94 7.01
C GLY A 393 3.71 8.52 8.42
N PHE A 394 2.82 7.91 9.22
CA PHE A 394 2.62 8.29 10.61
C PHE A 394 3.78 7.84 11.52
N GLU A 395 4.30 6.63 11.31
CA GLU A 395 5.34 6.07 12.19
C GLU A 395 6.67 6.83 12.08
N ASP A 396 7.11 7.24 10.88
CA ASP A 396 8.37 8.03 10.77
C ASP A 396 8.19 9.46 11.30
N SER A 397 7.01 10.07 11.16
CA SER A 397 6.72 11.38 11.77
C SER A 397 6.88 11.35 13.31
N LEU A 398 6.62 10.19 13.93
CA LEU A 398 6.71 9.97 15.37
C LEU A 398 8.04 9.36 15.80
N LYS A 399 8.77 8.70 14.89
CA LYS A 399 10.04 8.02 15.16
C LYS A 399 11.14 8.97 15.60
N PHE A 400 11.17 10.18 15.02
CA PHE A 400 12.13 11.22 15.37
C PHE A 400 11.65 12.11 16.53
N LYS A 401 10.38 12.00 16.94
CA LYS A 401 9.89 12.68 18.14
C LYS A 401 10.39 11.96 19.39
N LYS A 402 10.67 12.74 20.44
CA LYS A 402 11.11 12.23 21.74
C LYS A 402 9.92 11.59 22.46
N LEU A 403 9.73 10.30 22.23
CA LEU A 403 8.69 9.48 22.84
C LEU A 403 9.23 8.65 24.01
N THR A 404 8.37 8.32 24.95
CA THR A 404 8.69 7.36 26.02
C THR A 404 8.83 5.94 25.46
N ASN A 405 9.55 5.07 26.17
CA ASN A 405 9.71 3.67 25.74
C ASN A 405 8.38 2.92 25.65
N ALA A 406 7.41 3.24 26.51
CA ALA A 406 6.06 2.70 26.45
C ALA A 406 5.33 3.10 25.16
N GLN A 407 5.44 4.37 24.75
CA GLN A 407 4.88 4.87 23.49
C GLN A 407 5.52 4.17 22.27
N ARG A 408 6.84 3.98 22.28
CA ARG A 408 7.55 3.24 21.22
C ARG A 408 7.09 1.79 21.11
N SER A 409 6.85 1.13 22.26
CA SER A 409 6.29 -0.22 22.29
C SER A 409 4.89 -0.26 21.67
N GLY A 410 4.03 0.71 22.00
CA GLY A 410 2.70 0.83 21.38
C GLY A 410 2.76 1.04 19.86
N LEU A 411 3.67 1.88 19.36
CA LEU A 411 3.86 2.11 17.92
C LEU A 411 4.27 0.83 17.18
N SER A 412 5.13 0.01 17.78
CA SER A 412 5.58 -1.25 17.16
C SER A 412 4.47 -2.30 16.98
N GLN A 413 3.31 -2.13 17.63
CA GLN A 413 2.15 -3.01 17.48
C GLN A 413 1.23 -2.64 16.30
N ILE A 414 1.32 -1.43 15.76
CA ILE A 414 0.43 -0.97 14.67
C ILE A 414 0.56 -1.86 13.42
N PRO A 415 1.77 -2.21 12.94
CA PRO A 415 1.90 -3.10 11.78
C PRO A 415 1.36 -4.51 12.04
N ASN A 416 1.45 -5.00 13.28
CA ASN A 416 0.89 -6.29 13.66
C ASN A 416 -0.64 -6.25 13.64
N ARG A 417 -1.24 -5.15 14.10
CA ARG A 417 -2.69 -4.94 14.02
C ARG A 417 -3.19 -4.96 12.57
N ARG A 418 -2.47 -4.29 11.67
CA ARG A 418 -2.74 -4.31 10.22
C ARG A 418 -2.66 -5.73 9.65
N PHE A 419 -1.59 -6.45 9.98
CA PHE A 419 -1.40 -7.84 9.55
C PHE A 419 -2.53 -8.76 10.07
N THR A 420 -2.90 -8.63 11.34
CA THR A 420 -4.00 -9.42 11.93
C THR A 420 -5.34 -9.11 11.28
N LEU A 421 -5.60 -7.84 10.93
CA LEU A 421 -6.84 -7.44 10.26
C LEU A 421 -6.89 -7.97 8.82
N TRP A 422 -5.78 -7.91 8.09
CA TRP A 422 -5.72 -8.41 6.71
C TRP A 422 -6.03 -9.90 6.62
N TRP A 423 -5.42 -10.70 7.50
CA TRP A 423 -5.62 -12.15 7.56
C TRP A 423 -6.75 -12.57 8.52
N SER A 424 -7.65 -11.65 8.91
CA SER A 424 -8.66 -11.94 9.92
C SER A 424 -9.63 -13.06 9.56
N PRO A 425 -10.09 -13.22 8.30
CA PRO A 425 -11.01 -14.32 7.96
C PRO A 425 -10.41 -15.70 8.18
N THR A 426 -9.09 -15.82 8.07
CA THR A 426 -8.36 -17.07 8.29
C THR A 426 -7.92 -17.24 9.76
N ILE A 427 -7.49 -16.16 10.40
CA ILE A 427 -7.01 -16.19 11.80
C ILE A 427 -8.17 -16.37 12.79
N ASN A 428 -9.36 -15.85 12.48
CA ASN A 428 -10.55 -15.95 13.32
C ASN A 428 -11.60 -16.88 12.70
N ARG A 429 -11.21 -18.13 12.44
CA ARG A 429 -12.06 -19.12 11.75
C ARG A 429 -12.68 -20.16 12.69
N ALA A 430 -13.84 -20.69 12.32
CA ALA A 430 -14.66 -21.60 13.10
C ALA A 430 -14.07 -23.01 13.27
N ASN A 431 -13.38 -23.57 12.24
CA ASN A 431 -12.81 -24.92 12.30
C ASN A 431 -11.63 -25.07 13.29
N VAL A 432 -11.32 -24.03 14.08
CA VAL A 432 -10.13 -23.98 14.95
C VAL A 432 -10.49 -23.79 16.42
N TYR A 433 -11.67 -24.21 16.90
CA TYR A 433 -11.92 -24.14 18.33
C TYR A 433 -12.90 -25.17 18.93
N VAL A 434 -12.45 -25.77 20.06
CA VAL A 434 -13.23 -26.51 21.06
C VAL A 434 -13.43 -25.61 22.29
N GLY A 435 -14.08 -24.46 22.16
CA GLY A 435 -14.37 -23.63 23.34
C GLY A 435 -15.28 -22.44 23.09
N PHE A 436 -15.39 -21.57 24.11
CA PHE A 436 -16.41 -20.52 24.18
C PHE A 436 -16.31 -19.48 23.06
N LEU A 437 -17.32 -19.51 22.19
CA LEU A 437 -17.61 -18.52 21.17
C LEU A 437 -18.14 -17.24 21.83
N VAL A 438 -17.49 -16.10 21.56
CA VAL A 438 -17.87 -14.80 22.14
C VAL A 438 -18.32 -13.87 21.04
N GLN A 439 -19.52 -13.31 21.18
CA GLN A 439 -20.01 -12.25 20.30
C GLN A 439 -19.42 -10.90 20.73
N LEU A 440 -19.03 -10.08 19.76
CA LEU A 440 -18.54 -8.72 20.00
C LEU A 440 -19.71 -7.74 20.19
N ASP A 441 -19.60 -6.87 21.20
CA ASP A 441 -20.64 -5.91 21.58
C ASP A 441 -21.15 -5.09 20.38
N LEU A 442 -22.48 -4.99 20.24
CA LEU A 442 -23.19 -4.22 19.21
C LEU A 442 -22.92 -4.67 17.76
N THR A 443 -22.38 -5.88 17.56
CA THR A 443 -22.10 -6.44 16.23
C THR A 443 -22.46 -7.92 16.16
N GLY A 444 -22.67 -8.43 14.95
CA GLY A 444 -22.88 -9.86 14.71
C GLY A 444 -21.59 -10.69 14.60
N ILE A 445 -20.45 -10.17 15.04
CA ILE A 445 -19.14 -10.81 14.83
C ILE A 445 -18.84 -11.76 15.99
N PHE A 446 -18.49 -13.00 15.64
CA PHE A 446 -18.02 -14.00 16.60
C PHE A 446 -16.49 -14.07 16.63
N LEU A 447 -15.94 -14.06 17.83
CA LEU A 447 -14.51 -14.26 18.07
C LEU A 447 -14.28 -15.69 18.56
N HIS A 448 -13.56 -16.48 17.77
CA HIS A 448 -13.21 -17.88 18.05
C HIS A 448 -11.96 -18.00 18.95
N GLY A 449 -11.55 -16.92 19.62
CA GLY A 449 -10.46 -16.92 20.58
C GLY A 449 -10.06 -15.52 21.07
N LYS A 450 -9.21 -15.49 22.10
CA LYS A 450 -8.69 -14.23 22.66
C LYS A 450 -7.54 -13.70 21.79
N ILE A 451 -7.91 -12.91 20.78
CA ILE A 451 -6.97 -12.20 19.88
C ILE A 451 -7.16 -10.68 20.08
N PRO A 452 -6.44 -10.04 21.02
CA PRO A 452 -6.68 -8.66 21.41
C PRO A 452 -6.48 -7.66 20.27
N THR A 453 -5.47 -7.87 19.42
CA THR A 453 -5.18 -6.99 18.27
C THR A 453 -6.33 -6.97 17.28
N LEU A 454 -6.96 -8.12 17.01
CA LEU A 454 -8.10 -8.23 16.12
C LEU A 454 -9.35 -7.56 16.74
N LYS A 455 -9.63 -7.83 18.02
CA LYS A 455 -10.76 -7.22 18.74
C LYS A 455 -10.71 -5.69 18.64
N ILE A 456 -9.53 -5.10 18.86
CA ILE A 456 -9.35 -3.64 18.75
C ILE A 456 -9.64 -3.15 17.34
N SER A 457 -9.15 -3.84 16.29
CA SER A 457 -9.42 -3.45 14.91
C SER A 457 -10.91 -3.51 14.58
N LEU A 458 -11.59 -4.59 14.93
CA LEU A 458 -13.02 -4.77 14.62
C LEU A 458 -13.90 -3.73 15.34
N ILE A 459 -13.61 -3.42 16.61
CA ILE A 459 -14.29 -2.34 17.33
C ILE A 459 -14.08 -0.99 16.63
N GLN A 460 -12.88 -0.72 16.11
CA GLN A 460 -12.59 0.50 15.37
C GLN A 460 -13.34 0.58 14.04
N LEU A 461 -13.50 -0.54 13.34
CA LEU A 461 -14.29 -0.62 12.10
C LEU A 461 -15.78 -0.32 12.36
N PHE A 462 -16.37 -0.95 13.39
CA PHE A 462 -17.81 -0.85 13.67
C PHE A 462 -18.21 0.23 14.69
N ARG A 463 -17.30 1.16 15.01
CA ARG A 463 -17.57 2.29 15.93
C ARG A 463 -18.76 3.14 15.49
N ALA A 464 -19.39 3.83 16.45
CA ALA A 464 -20.56 4.67 16.24
C ALA A 464 -21.76 3.90 15.64
N HIS A 465 -22.02 2.70 16.18
CA HIS A 465 -23.18 1.86 15.84
C HIS A 465 -23.30 1.50 14.36
N LEU A 466 -22.15 1.33 13.66
CA LEU A 466 -22.16 1.14 12.20
C LEU A 466 -22.95 -0.10 11.78
N TRP A 467 -22.93 -1.19 12.56
CA TRP A 467 -23.69 -2.41 12.25
C TRP A 467 -25.20 -2.14 12.17
N GLN A 468 -25.75 -1.41 13.15
CA GLN A 468 -27.16 -1.02 13.18
C GLN A 468 -27.49 -0.10 12.02
N LYS A 469 -26.62 0.89 11.75
CA LYS A 469 -26.79 1.82 10.64
C LYS A 469 -26.76 1.15 9.26
N ILE A 470 -25.94 0.12 9.07
CA ILE A 470 -25.94 -0.67 7.82
C ILE A 470 -27.27 -1.39 7.66
N HIS A 471 -27.75 -2.07 8.71
CA HIS A 471 -29.03 -2.80 8.65
C HIS A 471 -30.18 -1.85 8.33
N GLU A 472 -30.29 -0.74 9.08
CA GLU A 472 -31.35 0.25 8.88
C GLU A 472 -31.28 0.92 7.49
N SER A 473 -30.08 1.26 7.02
CA SER A 473 -29.88 1.89 5.71
C SER A 473 -30.29 0.95 4.56
N VAL A 474 -29.92 -0.34 4.63
CA VAL A 474 -30.32 -1.31 3.60
C VAL A 474 -31.84 -1.54 3.60
N VAL A 475 -32.46 -1.65 4.78
CA VAL A 475 -33.93 -1.78 4.90
C VAL A 475 -34.63 -0.54 4.33
N GLN A 476 -34.11 0.65 4.60
CA GLN A 476 -34.65 1.90 4.07
C GLN A 476 -34.55 1.98 2.55
N ASP A 477 -33.41 1.62 1.96
CA ASP A 477 -33.21 1.62 0.52
C ASP A 477 -34.14 0.61 -0.17
N LEU A 478 -34.32 -0.57 0.42
CA LEU A 478 -35.27 -1.57 -0.06
C LEU A 478 -36.71 -1.05 -0.03
N CYS A 479 -37.15 -0.43 1.08
CA CYS A 479 -38.46 0.22 1.15
C CYS A 479 -38.67 1.23 0.01
N GLN A 480 -37.69 2.11 -0.25
CA GLN A 480 -37.78 3.10 -1.32
C GLN A 480 -37.87 2.48 -2.72
N VAL A 481 -37.18 1.36 -2.96
CA VAL A 481 -37.28 0.63 -4.23
C VAL A 481 -38.66 0.01 -4.38
N PHE A 482 -39.19 -0.61 -3.32
CA PHE A 482 -40.53 -1.20 -3.36
C PHE A 482 -41.64 -0.15 -3.47
N ASP A 483 -41.47 1.03 -2.88
CA ASP A 483 -42.42 2.15 -2.99
C ASP A 483 -42.56 2.66 -4.43
N LYS A 484 -41.49 2.63 -5.23
CA LYS A 484 -41.53 3.01 -6.64
C LYS A 484 -42.24 1.99 -7.53
N GLU A 485 -42.24 0.72 -7.12
CA GLU A 485 -42.75 -0.42 -7.91
C GLU A 485 -44.06 -1.01 -7.34
N GLN A 486 -44.77 -0.26 -6.49
CA GLN A 486 -46.00 -0.74 -5.82
C GLN A 486 -47.09 -1.13 -6.82
N GLU A 487 -47.31 -0.32 -7.86
CA GLU A 487 -48.32 -0.57 -8.89
C GLU A 487 -48.01 -1.82 -9.73
N VAL A 488 -46.74 -1.97 -10.14
CA VAL A 488 -46.29 -3.10 -10.99
C VAL A 488 -46.40 -4.43 -10.24
N LEU A 489 -46.13 -4.43 -8.94
CA LEU A 489 -46.16 -5.63 -8.09
C LEU A 489 -47.52 -5.88 -7.40
N LEU A 490 -48.53 -5.03 -7.64
CA LEU A 490 -49.86 -5.10 -7.02
C LEU A 490 -49.83 -5.01 -5.48
N ILE A 491 -48.89 -4.23 -4.93
CA ILE A 491 -48.74 -3.99 -3.49
C ILE A 491 -49.67 -2.84 -3.09
N GLU A 492 -50.52 -3.06 -2.08
CA GLU A 492 -51.38 -2.03 -1.49
C GLU A 492 -50.62 -1.13 -0.52
N LEU A 493 -49.82 -1.75 0.37
CA LEU A 493 -49.05 -1.05 1.39
C LEU A 493 -47.71 -1.73 1.63
N VAL A 494 -46.64 -0.92 1.61
CA VAL A 494 -45.31 -1.29 2.08
C VAL A 494 -45.11 -0.72 3.49
N GLU A 495 -45.15 -1.59 4.49
CA GLU A 495 -44.98 -1.17 5.89
C GLU A 495 -43.59 -1.54 6.41
N LYS A 496 -42.78 -0.53 6.73
CA LYS A 496 -41.53 -0.71 7.49
C LYS A 496 -41.88 -0.95 8.96
N GLN A 497 -41.50 -2.11 9.49
CA GLN A 497 -41.80 -2.49 10.87
C GLN A 497 -40.93 -1.71 11.86
N ALA A 498 -41.49 -1.44 13.05
CA ALA A 498 -40.75 -0.86 14.17
C ALA A 498 -39.81 -1.91 14.78
N ILE A 499 -38.56 -1.91 14.34
CA ILE A 499 -37.56 -2.92 14.71
C ILE A 499 -36.93 -2.61 16.08
N HIS A 500 -36.76 -3.63 16.92
CA HIS A 500 -35.98 -3.48 18.14
C HIS A 500 -34.52 -3.10 17.81
N PRO A 501 -33.90 -2.10 18.47
CA PRO A 501 -32.53 -1.62 18.16
C PRO A 501 -31.40 -2.67 18.21
N ARG A 502 -31.70 -3.87 18.70
CA ARG A 502 -30.75 -4.98 18.89
C ARG A 502 -30.97 -6.14 17.92
N LYS A 503 -32.03 -6.09 17.10
CA LYS A 503 -32.37 -7.15 16.14
C LYS A 503 -31.22 -7.40 15.17
N SER A 504 -30.63 -6.35 14.62
CA SER A 504 -29.60 -6.41 13.57
C SER A 504 -28.41 -7.30 13.91
N TYR A 505 -28.06 -7.48 15.19
CA TYR A 505 -26.97 -8.34 15.65
C TYR A 505 -27.44 -9.49 16.56
N ARG A 506 -28.74 -9.79 16.62
CA ARG A 506 -29.26 -10.98 17.30
C ARG A 506 -29.30 -12.14 16.30
N MET A 507 -28.43 -13.13 16.50
CA MET A 507 -28.26 -14.25 15.56
C MET A 507 -29.14 -15.47 15.85
N SER A 508 -29.79 -15.50 17.02
CA SER A 508 -30.61 -16.64 17.47
C SER A 508 -32.04 -16.61 16.96
N SER A 509 -32.66 -15.43 16.86
CA SER A 509 -34.03 -15.26 16.40
C SER A 509 -34.20 -13.91 15.71
N SER A 510 -35.22 -13.81 14.86
CA SER A 510 -35.50 -12.62 14.06
C SER A 510 -37.01 -12.32 13.96
N THR A 511 -37.34 -11.20 13.32
CA THR A 511 -38.70 -10.70 13.03
C THR A 511 -38.73 -10.10 11.63
N ALA A 512 -39.89 -9.79 11.05
CA ALA A 512 -39.94 -9.08 9.77
C ALA A 512 -39.37 -7.65 9.86
N ASP A 513 -38.67 -7.19 8.82
CA ASP A 513 -38.26 -5.78 8.65
C ASP A 513 -39.27 -5.00 7.81
N ILE A 514 -39.74 -5.60 6.72
CA ILE A 514 -40.71 -5.03 5.79
C ILE A 514 -41.87 -6.01 5.64
N VAL A 515 -43.09 -5.50 5.64
CA VAL A 515 -44.31 -6.29 5.40
C VAL A 515 -45.08 -5.65 4.25
N PHE A 516 -45.42 -6.46 3.26
CA PHE A 516 -46.30 -6.08 2.17
C PHE A 516 -47.71 -6.60 2.44
N THR A 517 -48.69 -5.76 2.11
CA THR A 517 -50.09 -6.16 1.97
C THR A 517 -50.49 -6.08 0.51
N SER A 518 -51.05 -7.16 -0.04
CA SER A 518 -51.42 -7.26 -1.45
C SER A 518 -52.83 -6.74 -1.71
N THR A 519 -53.06 -6.05 -2.83
CA THR A 519 -54.42 -5.72 -3.31
C THR A 519 -55.21 -6.98 -3.70
N TYR A 520 -54.56 -7.90 -4.41
CA TYR A 520 -55.07 -9.22 -4.80
C TYR A 520 -54.12 -10.32 -4.34
N LYS A 521 -54.65 -11.53 -4.10
CA LYS A 521 -53.85 -12.66 -3.62
C LYS A 521 -52.70 -12.97 -4.58
N TRP A 522 -51.45 -12.97 -4.08
CA TRP A 522 -50.29 -13.39 -4.86
C TRP A 522 -50.21 -14.91 -4.94
N ASN A 523 -49.86 -15.43 -6.11
CA ASN A 523 -49.44 -16.82 -6.28
C ASN A 523 -47.93 -16.90 -6.06
N VAL A 524 -47.53 -17.68 -5.07
CA VAL A 524 -46.18 -17.71 -4.53
C VAL A 524 -45.54 -19.06 -4.79
N SER A 525 -44.26 -19.04 -5.14
CA SER A 525 -43.43 -20.22 -5.39
C SER A 525 -43.11 -20.97 -4.10
N LYS A 526 -42.57 -22.20 -4.25
CA LYS A 526 -41.81 -22.83 -3.17
C LYS A 526 -40.55 -22.00 -2.84
N PRO A 527 -39.99 -22.12 -1.62
CA PRO A 527 -38.76 -21.42 -1.29
C PRO A 527 -37.61 -21.80 -2.23
N SER A 528 -37.00 -20.81 -2.89
CA SER A 528 -35.87 -20.98 -3.81
C SER A 528 -34.84 -19.86 -3.62
N SER A 529 -33.62 -20.04 -4.15
CA SER A 529 -32.58 -19.01 -4.11
C SER A 529 -32.85 -17.89 -5.13
N LEU A 530 -32.23 -16.73 -4.93
CA LEU A 530 -32.41 -15.54 -5.79
C LEU A 530 -32.09 -15.80 -7.28
N ASN A 531 -31.11 -16.66 -7.57
CA ASN A 531 -30.64 -16.93 -8.93
C ASN A 531 -31.25 -18.18 -9.58
N ASP A 532 -32.11 -18.91 -8.87
CA ASP A 532 -32.80 -20.08 -9.42
C ASP A 532 -33.86 -19.65 -10.43
N LYS A 533 -33.99 -20.40 -11.53
CA LYS A 533 -34.92 -20.12 -12.64
C LYS A 533 -36.25 -20.89 -12.54
N ASP A 534 -36.28 -21.99 -11.80
CA ASP A 534 -37.43 -22.89 -11.74
C ASP A 534 -38.36 -22.52 -10.57
N ASP A 535 -39.29 -21.60 -10.80
CA ASP A 535 -40.28 -21.19 -9.80
C ASP A 535 -41.66 -21.80 -10.11
N THR A 536 -41.95 -22.99 -9.57
CA THR A 536 -43.30 -23.57 -9.60
C THR A 536 -44.19 -22.92 -8.53
N THR A 537 -45.32 -22.32 -8.93
CA THR A 537 -46.29 -21.68 -8.03
C THR A 537 -47.14 -22.70 -7.27
N VAL A 538 -47.26 -22.57 -5.95
CA VAL A 538 -47.97 -23.56 -5.10
C VAL A 538 -48.90 -22.93 -4.08
N LEU A 539 -48.56 -21.75 -3.53
CA LEU A 539 -49.26 -21.15 -2.39
C LEU A 539 -49.88 -19.82 -2.76
N SER A 540 -50.98 -19.44 -2.09
CA SER A 540 -51.63 -18.14 -2.28
C SER A 540 -51.59 -17.34 -0.97
N THR A 541 -51.13 -16.09 -1.00
CA THR A 541 -50.97 -15.25 0.21
C THR A 541 -51.45 -13.82 -0.01
N ARG A 542 -51.80 -13.14 1.10
CA ARG A 542 -52.10 -11.69 1.12
C ARG A 542 -51.04 -10.84 1.81
N LYS A 543 -50.23 -11.46 2.68
CA LYS A 543 -49.18 -10.79 3.45
C LYS A 543 -47.84 -11.44 3.12
N PHE A 544 -46.83 -10.62 2.88
CA PHE A 544 -45.50 -11.08 2.54
C PHE A 544 -44.46 -10.31 3.35
N TRP A 545 -43.45 -10.98 3.89
CA TRP A 545 -42.43 -10.33 4.71
C TRP A 545 -41.04 -10.43 4.11
N ILE A 546 -40.19 -9.45 4.43
CA ILE A 546 -38.76 -9.43 4.11
C ILE A 546 -37.99 -9.23 5.41
N ASP A 547 -36.94 -10.02 5.59
CA ASP A 547 -36.00 -9.92 6.71
C ASP A 547 -34.56 -9.80 6.19
N VAL A 548 -33.84 -8.76 6.63
CA VAL A 548 -32.47 -8.48 6.22
C VAL A 548 -31.50 -8.96 7.31
N GLN A 549 -30.65 -9.91 6.97
CA GLN A 549 -29.65 -10.49 7.86
C GLN A 549 -28.25 -10.06 7.47
N LEU A 550 -27.55 -9.44 8.42
CA LEU A 550 -26.13 -9.10 8.27
C LEU A 550 -25.27 -10.22 8.86
N ARG A 551 -24.15 -10.52 8.20
CA ARG A 551 -23.16 -11.51 8.64
C ARG A 551 -21.76 -10.95 8.48
N TYR A 552 -20.82 -11.43 9.28
CA TYR A 552 -19.39 -11.25 9.06
C TYR A 552 -18.74 -12.63 8.95
N GLY A 553 -18.52 -13.09 7.70
CA GLY A 553 -18.03 -14.45 7.43
C GLY A 553 -16.55 -14.65 7.74
N ASP A 554 -16.16 -15.92 7.82
CA ASP A 554 -14.78 -16.38 7.94
C ASP A 554 -14.40 -17.26 6.73
N TYR A 555 -13.13 -17.70 6.64
CA TYR A 555 -12.69 -18.51 5.50
C TYR A 555 -13.43 -19.85 5.39
N ASP A 556 -13.80 -20.46 6.52
CA ASP A 556 -14.54 -21.72 6.54
C ASP A 556 -16.01 -21.57 6.11
N SER A 557 -16.60 -20.44 6.45
CA SER A 557 -18.03 -20.19 6.34
C SER A 557 -18.29 -18.77 5.81
N HIS A 558 -18.22 -18.62 4.49
CA HIS A 558 -18.60 -17.39 3.77
C HIS A 558 -19.53 -17.65 2.59
N ASP A 559 -19.96 -18.91 2.38
CA ASP A 559 -21.06 -19.22 1.47
C ASP A 559 -22.37 -18.63 2.04
N ILE A 560 -22.80 -17.54 1.42
CA ILE A 560 -23.95 -16.75 1.85
C ILE A 560 -25.28 -17.39 1.42
N SER A 561 -25.30 -18.12 0.29
CA SER A 561 -26.48 -18.85 -0.19
C SER A 561 -26.88 -19.94 0.78
N ARG A 562 -25.91 -20.74 1.23
CA ARG A 562 -26.14 -21.77 2.24
C ARG A 562 -26.58 -21.19 3.58
N TYR A 563 -26.03 -20.03 3.95
CA TYR A 563 -26.41 -19.33 5.17
C TYR A 563 -27.85 -18.80 5.13
N ALA A 564 -28.25 -18.13 4.04
CA ALA A 564 -29.60 -17.62 3.86
C ALA A 564 -30.63 -18.75 3.95
N ARG A 565 -30.37 -19.88 3.29
CA ARG A 565 -31.22 -21.07 3.35
C ARG A 565 -31.31 -21.65 4.76
N SER A 566 -30.18 -21.82 5.46
CA SER A 566 -30.18 -22.34 6.83
C SER A 566 -31.00 -21.44 7.75
N LYS A 567 -30.76 -20.13 7.72
CA LYS A 567 -31.48 -19.17 8.57
C LYS A 567 -32.96 -19.08 8.25
N TYR A 568 -33.34 -19.18 6.99
CA TYR A 568 -34.74 -19.22 6.59
C TYR A 568 -35.46 -20.42 7.21
N LEU A 569 -34.86 -21.61 7.09
CA LEU A 569 -35.45 -22.82 7.66
C LEU A 569 -35.45 -22.78 9.20
N ASP A 570 -34.36 -22.32 9.82
CA ASP A 570 -34.26 -22.19 11.28
C ASP A 570 -35.33 -21.23 11.83
N TYR A 571 -35.47 -20.02 11.26
CA TYR A 571 -36.38 -19.01 11.78
C TYR A 571 -37.86 -19.25 11.45
N THR A 572 -38.17 -19.97 10.37
CA THR A 572 -39.57 -20.28 10.02
C THR A 572 -40.09 -21.53 10.74
N THR A 573 -39.20 -22.39 11.24
CA THR A 573 -39.57 -23.60 11.98
C THR A 573 -39.50 -23.42 13.50
N ASP A 574 -38.63 -22.52 13.98
CA ASP A 574 -38.47 -22.25 15.41
C ASP A 574 -39.59 -21.35 15.97
N GLY A 575 -40.16 -21.72 17.12
CA GLY A 575 -41.24 -20.99 17.78
C GLY A 575 -40.80 -19.67 18.44
N THR A 576 -39.50 -19.38 18.48
CA THR A 576 -38.98 -18.13 19.06
C THR A 576 -39.03 -16.93 18.10
N SER A 577 -38.99 -17.19 16.79
CA SER A 577 -39.09 -16.16 15.75
C SER A 577 -40.54 -16.00 15.34
N SER A 578 -41.01 -14.77 15.20
CA SER A 578 -42.40 -14.47 14.86
C SER A 578 -42.46 -13.68 13.57
N TYR A 579 -43.09 -14.28 12.55
CA TYR A 579 -43.34 -13.64 11.26
C TYR A 579 -44.84 -13.48 11.00
N PRO A 580 -45.28 -12.41 10.31
CA PRO A 580 -46.71 -12.13 10.10
C PRO A 580 -47.44 -13.13 9.19
N SER A 581 -46.71 -13.88 8.36
CA SER A 581 -47.24 -14.90 7.46
C SER A 581 -46.20 -15.99 7.20
N PRO A 582 -46.58 -17.17 6.68
CA PRO A 582 -45.62 -18.23 6.36
C PRO A 582 -44.84 -17.97 5.05
N THR A 583 -45.15 -16.91 4.32
CA THR A 583 -44.54 -16.56 3.04
C THR A 583 -43.68 -15.31 3.16
N GLY A 584 -42.38 -15.43 2.89
CA GLY A 584 -41.47 -14.29 2.85
C GLY A 584 -40.08 -14.67 2.35
N ILE A 585 -39.15 -13.72 2.44
CA ILE A 585 -37.75 -13.90 2.06
C ILE A 585 -36.79 -13.41 3.14
N ILE A 586 -35.66 -14.10 3.26
CA ILE A 586 -34.49 -13.60 3.97
C ILE A 586 -33.45 -13.14 2.94
N ILE A 587 -32.99 -11.91 3.09
CA ILE A 587 -31.86 -11.35 2.34
C ILE A 587 -30.66 -11.37 3.26
N ALA A 588 -29.61 -12.11 2.91
CA ALA A 588 -28.40 -12.24 3.70
C ALA A 588 -27.22 -11.49 3.04
N ILE A 589 -26.49 -10.70 3.82
CA ILE A 589 -25.34 -9.92 3.36
C ILE A 589 -24.12 -10.26 4.20
N ASP A 590 -23.04 -10.70 3.56
CA ASP A 590 -21.73 -10.88 4.18
C ASP A 590 -20.89 -9.60 4.06
N LEU A 591 -20.68 -8.94 5.19
CA LEU A 591 -19.92 -7.70 5.30
C LEU A 591 -18.40 -7.90 5.15
N ALA A 592 -17.88 -9.11 5.41
CA ALA A 592 -16.45 -9.40 5.28
C ALA A 592 -16.06 -9.71 3.83
N TYR A 593 -16.95 -10.41 3.11
CA TYR A 593 -16.73 -10.85 1.72
C TYR A 593 -17.47 -10.02 0.68
N ASN A 594 -18.27 -9.04 1.11
CA ASN A 594 -19.09 -8.20 0.23
C ASN A 594 -20.00 -9.02 -0.71
N MET A 595 -20.54 -10.13 -0.21
CA MET A 595 -21.39 -11.07 -0.93
C MET A 595 -22.83 -10.99 -0.41
N TYR A 596 -23.80 -11.26 -1.26
CA TYR A 596 -25.20 -11.28 -0.88
C TYR A 596 -25.94 -12.40 -1.62
N ASP A 597 -26.96 -12.93 -0.97
CA ASP A 597 -27.96 -13.78 -1.60
C ASP A 597 -29.28 -13.71 -0.82
N ALA A 598 -30.37 -14.15 -1.45
CA ALA A 598 -31.67 -14.22 -0.81
C ALA A 598 -32.28 -15.61 -0.99
N TYR A 599 -33.00 -16.07 0.04
CA TYR A 599 -33.69 -17.34 0.03
C TYR A 599 -35.07 -17.18 0.64
N GLY A 600 -36.07 -17.78 -0.01
CA GLY A 600 -37.44 -17.78 0.47
C GLY A 600 -38.43 -17.89 -0.67
N ASN A 601 -39.67 -17.55 -0.37
CA ASN A 601 -40.78 -17.61 -1.29
C ASN A 601 -40.77 -16.44 -2.29
N TRP A 602 -41.16 -16.65 -3.55
CA TRP A 602 -41.19 -15.59 -4.57
C TRP A 602 -42.58 -15.44 -5.17
N PHE A 603 -43.03 -14.21 -5.36
CA PHE A 603 -44.19 -13.89 -6.20
C PHE A 603 -43.71 -13.26 -7.53
N PRO A 604 -44.52 -13.29 -8.60
CA PRO A 604 -44.12 -12.81 -9.92
C PRO A 604 -43.58 -11.37 -9.88
N GLY A 605 -42.44 -11.13 -10.54
CA GLY A 605 -41.77 -9.82 -10.58
C GLY A 605 -40.79 -9.55 -9.42
N LEU A 606 -41.03 -10.09 -8.23
CA LEU A 606 -40.20 -9.79 -7.03
C LEU A 606 -38.73 -10.19 -7.22
N LYS A 607 -38.47 -11.38 -7.76
CA LYS A 607 -37.10 -11.94 -7.87
C LYS A 607 -36.19 -11.05 -8.74
N ILE A 608 -36.71 -10.57 -9.88
CA ILE A 608 -35.97 -9.66 -10.78
C ILE A 608 -35.72 -8.32 -10.10
N LEU A 609 -36.73 -7.78 -9.41
CA LEU A 609 -36.60 -6.52 -8.69
C LEU A 609 -35.54 -6.61 -7.60
N VAL A 610 -35.62 -7.62 -6.72
CA VAL A 610 -34.64 -7.82 -5.63
C VAL A 610 -33.24 -8.03 -6.19
N LYS A 611 -33.09 -8.75 -7.30
CA LYS A 611 -31.79 -8.96 -7.94
C LYS A 611 -31.14 -7.64 -8.40
N ASN A 612 -31.92 -6.78 -9.07
CA ASN A 612 -31.44 -5.48 -9.53
C ASN A 612 -31.23 -4.51 -8.36
N ALA A 613 -32.17 -4.47 -7.42
CA ALA A 613 -32.10 -3.62 -6.23
C ALA A 613 -30.86 -3.92 -5.39
N MET A 614 -30.61 -5.19 -5.07
CA MET A 614 -29.45 -5.58 -4.27
C MET A 614 -28.12 -5.31 -5.00
N ARG A 615 -28.08 -5.42 -6.33
CA ARG A 615 -26.88 -5.05 -7.13
C ARG A 615 -26.55 -3.56 -6.93
N GLU A 616 -27.55 -2.69 -7.02
CA GLU A 616 -27.35 -1.25 -6.84
C GLU A 616 -27.08 -0.87 -5.38
N ILE A 617 -27.84 -1.40 -4.42
CA ILE A 617 -27.63 -1.16 -2.98
C ILE A 617 -26.22 -1.57 -2.58
N MET A 618 -25.73 -2.73 -3.01
CA MET A 618 -24.37 -3.15 -2.67
C MET A 618 -23.33 -2.20 -3.25
N LYS A 619 -23.54 -1.52 -4.38
CA LYS A 619 -22.56 -0.56 -4.91
C LYS A 619 -22.69 0.82 -4.27
N ALA A 620 -23.91 1.35 -4.18
CA ALA A 620 -24.18 2.75 -3.87
C ALA A 620 -24.47 3.03 -2.38
N ASN A 621 -24.79 2.02 -1.57
CA ASN A 621 -25.23 2.26 -0.19
C ASN A 621 -24.15 2.99 0.64
N PRO A 622 -24.46 4.16 1.22
CA PRO A 622 -23.49 4.97 1.97
C PRO A 622 -22.92 4.25 3.21
N ALA A 623 -23.73 3.46 3.92
CA ALA A 623 -23.28 2.77 5.12
C ALA A 623 -22.28 1.65 4.81
N LEU A 624 -22.51 0.92 3.71
CA LEU A 624 -21.54 -0.05 3.18
C LEU A 624 -20.28 0.63 2.65
N TYR A 625 -20.40 1.80 2.01
CA TYR A 625 -19.24 2.59 1.60
C TYR A 625 -18.37 3.01 2.80
N VAL A 626 -18.99 3.52 3.87
CA VAL A 626 -18.28 3.85 5.12
C VAL A 626 -17.57 2.63 5.71
N LEU A 627 -18.18 1.45 5.67
CA LEU A 627 -17.53 0.22 6.11
C LEU A 627 -16.28 -0.09 5.26
N ARG A 628 -16.41 -0.05 3.92
CA ARG A 628 -15.31 -0.30 2.98
C ARG A 628 -14.16 0.68 3.20
N GLU A 629 -14.46 1.97 3.32
CA GLU A 629 -13.46 3.00 3.60
C GLU A 629 -12.76 2.82 4.94
N ARG A 630 -13.50 2.44 5.99
CA ARG A 630 -12.89 2.10 7.28
C ARG A 630 -12.00 0.87 7.18
N ILE A 631 -12.38 -0.15 6.42
CA ILE A 631 -11.55 -1.34 6.15
C ILE A 631 -10.27 -0.91 5.41
N ARG A 632 -10.38 -0.13 4.32
CA ARG A 632 -9.25 0.40 3.55
C ARG A 632 -8.28 1.21 4.44
N LYS A 633 -8.80 2.12 5.26
CA LYS A 633 -8.02 2.92 6.23
C LYS A 633 -7.38 2.05 7.32
N GLY A 634 -8.10 1.04 7.82
CA GLY A 634 -7.60 0.09 8.81
C GLY A 634 -6.46 -0.79 8.25
N LEU A 635 -6.56 -1.16 6.98
CA LEU A 635 -5.55 -1.90 6.23
C LEU A 635 -4.44 -1.01 5.67
N GLN A 636 -4.63 0.31 5.65
CA GLN A 636 -3.73 1.28 5.01
C GLN A 636 -3.43 0.91 3.55
N LEU A 637 -4.49 0.57 2.82
CA LEU A 637 -4.43 0.10 1.45
C LEU A 637 -5.09 1.14 0.55
N TYR A 638 -4.36 1.60 -0.45
CA TYR A 638 -4.83 2.63 -1.39
C TYR A 638 -4.75 2.11 -2.81
N HIS A 639 -5.59 2.69 -3.66
CA HIS A 639 -5.60 2.46 -5.09
C HIS A 639 -4.96 3.67 -5.80
N ALA A 640 -4.23 3.43 -6.88
CA ALA A 640 -3.53 4.49 -7.61
C ALA A 640 -4.47 5.47 -8.33
N GLN A 641 -5.71 5.07 -8.62
CA GLN A 641 -6.71 5.91 -9.27
C GLN A 641 -7.74 6.44 -8.24
N PRO A 642 -7.86 7.76 -8.03
CA PRO A 642 -8.92 8.31 -7.18
C PRO A 642 -10.29 8.22 -7.87
N THR A 643 -11.32 7.80 -7.14
CA THR A 643 -12.68 7.61 -7.66
C THR A 643 -13.48 8.92 -7.80
N GLU A 644 -13.14 9.97 -7.04
CA GLU A 644 -13.75 11.30 -7.14
C GLU A 644 -12.69 12.40 -7.22
N ALA A 645 -12.90 13.38 -8.12
CA ALA A 645 -11.99 14.50 -8.29
C ALA A 645 -12.14 15.52 -7.15
N PHE A 646 -11.05 15.78 -6.41
CA PHE A 646 -11.03 16.83 -5.40
C PHE A 646 -11.25 18.22 -6.01
N LEU A 647 -11.71 19.19 -5.20
CA LEU A 647 -11.76 20.59 -5.62
C LEU A 647 -10.33 21.17 -5.71
N ASN A 648 -9.95 21.64 -6.90
CA ASN A 648 -8.67 22.22 -7.28
C ASN A 648 -8.89 23.52 -8.09
N SER A 649 -7.81 24.19 -8.51
CA SER A 649 -7.95 25.45 -9.25
C SER A 649 -8.58 25.31 -10.65
N ASN A 650 -8.57 24.10 -11.23
CA ASN A 650 -9.14 23.85 -12.55
C ASN A 650 -10.67 23.66 -12.52
N ASN A 651 -11.20 23.05 -11.48
CA ASN A 651 -12.63 22.79 -11.30
C ASN A 651 -13.32 23.76 -10.34
N TYR A 652 -12.62 24.82 -9.92
CA TYR A 652 -13.14 25.88 -9.04
C TYR A 652 -14.46 26.51 -9.54
N ALA A 653 -14.66 26.57 -10.86
CA ALA A 653 -15.88 27.11 -11.46
C ALA A 653 -17.14 26.27 -11.16
N GLU A 654 -17.00 24.96 -10.89
CA GLU A 654 -18.12 24.06 -10.58
C GLU A 654 -18.90 24.48 -9.32
N LEU A 655 -18.28 25.27 -8.43
CA LEU A 655 -18.91 25.79 -7.21
C LEU A 655 -20.13 26.68 -7.47
N PHE A 656 -20.23 27.25 -8.67
CA PHE A 656 -21.25 28.26 -9.01
C PHE A 656 -22.33 27.71 -9.94
N ASN A 657 -22.42 26.38 -10.07
CA ASN A 657 -23.48 25.71 -10.81
C ASN A 657 -24.86 25.99 -10.18
N ASN A 658 -25.92 25.46 -10.80
CA ASN A 658 -27.28 25.59 -10.26
C ASN A 658 -27.50 24.80 -8.96
N ASP A 659 -26.67 23.77 -8.72
CA ASP A 659 -26.73 22.96 -7.52
C ASP A 659 -26.29 23.74 -6.28
N THR A 660 -27.04 23.57 -5.18
CA THR A 660 -26.73 24.13 -3.86
C THR A 660 -25.52 23.42 -3.27
N GLN A 661 -24.45 24.17 -2.97
CA GLN A 661 -23.23 23.66 -2.37
C GLN A 661 -22.92 24.41 -1.08
N LEU A 662 -22.41 23.73 -0.06
CA LEU A 662 -21.98 24.37 1.19
C LEU A 662 -20.53 24.01 1.52
N PHE A 663 -19.74 25.02 1.84
CA PHE A 663 -18.43 24.84 2.46
C PHE A 663 -18.59 24.59 3.96
N VAL A 664 -17.80 23.66 4.51
CA VAL A 664 -17.71 23.41 5.94
C VAL A 664 -16.26 23.52 6.40
N ASP A 665 -16.00 24.39 7.37
CA ASP A 665 -14.71 24.52 8.05
C ASP A 665 -14.83 24.29 9.57
N ASP A 666 -13.99 23.39 10.07
CA ASP A 666 -13.90 23.01 11.49
C ASP A 666 -12.71 23.65 12.21
N THR A 667 -11.94 24.53 11.55
CA THR A 667 -10.72 25.11 12.10
C THR A 667 -10.92 25.73 13.49
N ASN A 668 -12.01 26.47 13.66
CA ASN A 668 -12.27 27.28 14.84
C ASN A 668 -13.26 26.63 15.83
N VAL A 669 -13.53 25.32 15.68
CA VAL A 669 -14.50 24.61 16.54
C VAL A 669 -13.94 24.38 17.95
N TYR A 670 -12.71 23.91 18.06
CA TYR A 670 -12.05 23.69 19.34
C TYR A 670 -10.82 24.59 19.47
N ARG A 671 -11.00 25.69 20.21
CA ARG A 671 -9.99 26.72 20.45
C ARG A 671 -9.56 26.70 21.90
N VAL A 672 -8.30 27.02 22.15
CA VAL A 672 -7.67 26.87 23.45
C VAL A 672 -6.75 28.06 23.72
N THR A 673 -6.80 28.57 24.95
CA THR A 673 -5.80 29.49 25.50
C THR A 673 -4.80 28.72 26.35
N VAL A 674 -3.51 28.96 26.12
CA VAL A 674 -2.42 28.33 26.86
C VAL A 674 -2.01 29.24 28.01
N HIS A 675 -1.98 28.71 29.23
CA HIS A 675 -1.52 29.42 30.43
C HIS A 675 -0.50 28.55 31.18
N LYS A 676 0.40 29.16 31.94
CA LYS A 676 1.35 28.42 32.77
C LYS A 676 0.74 28.14 34.14
N THR A 677 0.84 26.90 34.62
CA THR A 677 0.50 26.54 36.00
C THR A 677 1.59 27.02 36.96
N LEU A 678 1.28 27.04 38.26
CA LEU A 678 2.24 27.36 39.32
C LEU A 678 3.48 26.45 39.30
N GLU A 679 3.33 25.21 38.84
CA GLU A 679 4.41 24.23 38.67
C GLU A 679 5.28 24.47 37.42
N GLY A 680 4.95 25.47 36.61
CA GLY A 680 5.63 25.78 35.35
C GLY A 680 5.17 24.96 34.14
N ASN A 681 4.20 24.06 34.30
CA ASN A 681 3.62 23.29 33.20
C ASN A 681 2.68 24.16 32.35
N LEU A 682 2.67 23.95 31.03
CA LEU A 682 1.73 24.61 30.13
C LEU A 682 0.38 23.88 30.20
N ALA A 683 -0.66 24.56 30.68
CA ALA A 683 -2.03 24.08 30.73
C ALA A 683 -2.91 24.81 29.71
N THR A 684 -3.97 24.13 29.28
CA THR A 684 -4.86 24.56 28.19
C THR A 684 -6.27 24.77 28.70
N LYS A 685 -6.85 25.95 28.51
CA LYS A 685 -8.28 26.24 28.78
C LYS A 685 -9.05 26.39 27.47
N PRO A 686 -10.19 25.69 27.28
CA PRO A 686 -11.00 25.87 26.09
C PRO A 686 -11.71 27.23 26.11
N ILE A 687 -11.89 27.82 24.94
CA ILE A 687 -12.72 29.01 24.71
C ILE A 687 -13.85 28.68 23.73
N ASN A 688 -14.82 29.58 23.59
CA ASN A 688 -15.89 29.41 22.60
C ASN A 688 -15.31 29.29 21.19
N GLY A 689 -15.87 28.34 20.45
CA GLY A 689 -15.54 28.08 19.06
C GLY A 689 -16.76 28.26 18.17
N CYS A 690 -16.55 28.07 16.87
CA CYS A 690 -17.64 28.10 15.89
C CYS A 690 -17.42 27.10 14.76
N VAL A 691 -18.51 26.56 14.23
CA VAL A 691 -18.52 25.87 12.93
C VAL A 691 -18.88 26.92 11.87
N PHE A 692 -18.07 26.99 10.81
CA PHE A 692 -18.28 27.92 9.71
C PHE A 692 -18.87 27.15 8.53
N ILE A 693 -20.08 27.54 8.09
CA ILE A 693 -20.78 26.92 6.95
C ILE A 693 -21.22 28.01 5.98
N LEU A 694 -20.68 28.01 4.76
CA LEU A 694 -20.91 29.08 3.78
C LEU A 694 -21.45 28.53 2.46
N ASN A 695 -22.51 29.15 1.93
CA ASN A 695 -22.93 28.96 0.55
C ASN A 695 -22.13 29.90 -0.37
N PRO A 696 -21.25 29.40 -1.26
CA PRO A 696 -20.42 30.24 -2.11
C PRO A 696 -21.22 30.99 -3.18
N LYS A 697 -22.43 30.54 -3.53
CA LYS A 697 -23.27 31.18 -4.54
C LYS A 697 -24.07 32.35 -3.97
N THR A 698 -24.68 32.16 -2.81
CA THR A 698 -25.56 33.18 -2.20
C THR A 698 -24.83 34.06 -1.19
N GLY A 699 -23.69 33.63 -0.67
CA GLY A 699 -23.00 34.30 0.44
C GLY A 699 -23.60 33.99 1.81
N GLN A 700 -24.65 33.17 1.88
CA GLN A 700 -25.30 32.84 3.15
C GLN A 700 -24.35 32.06 4.06
N LEU A 701 -24.06 32.63 5.23
CA LEU A 701 -23.19 32.08 6.26
C LEU A 701 -24.05 31.61 7.44
N PHE A 702 -23.97 30.32 7.74
CA PHE A 702 -24.44 29.73 8.98
C PHE A 702 -23.25 29.61 9.95
N LEU A 703 -23.24 30.46 10.98
CA LEU A 703 -22.22 30.47 12.00
C LEU A 703 -22.78 29.82 13.28
N ARG A 704 -22.39 28.58 13.53
CA ARG A 704 -22.84 27.84 14.72
C ARG A 704 -21.84 27.98 15.85
N VAL A 705 -22.23 28.63 16.94
CA VAL A 705 -21.37 28.81 18.12
C VAL A 705 -21.37 27.53 18.96
N ILE A 706 -20.17 27.07 19.32
CA ILE A 706 -19.94 25.94 20.23
C ILE A 706 -19.42 26.49 21.54
N HIS A 707 -20.29 26.46 22.55
CA HIS A 707 -19.98 26.96 23.89
C HIS A 707 -19.04 26.00 24.65
N THR A 708 -18.28 26.54 25.60
CA THR A 708 -17.30 25.77 26.41
C THR A 708 -17.90 24.61 27.21
N SER A 709 -19.20 24.65 27.53
CA SER A 709 -19.92 23.59 28.25
C SER A 709 -19.88 22.23 27.53
N VAL A 710 -19.79 22.23 26.20
CA VAL A 710 -19.70 20.99 25.40
C VAL A 710 -18.41 20.19 25.70
N TRP A 711 -17.36 20.86 26.13
CA TRP A 711 -16.06 20.25 26.42
C TRP A 711 -15.94 19.73 27.86
N ALA A 712 -16.88 20.10 28.74
CA ALA A 712 -16.83 19.75 30.15
C ALA A 712 -16.94 18.22 30.36
N GLY A 713 -16.04 17.66 31.18
CA GLY A 713 -16.02 16.23 31.50
C GLY A 713 -15.49 15.31 30.39
N GLN A 714 -15.14 15.85 29.22
CA GLN A 714 -14.70 15.06 28.07
C GLN A 714 -13.16 15.02 27.94
N LYS A 715 -12.63 13.95 27.34
CA LYS A 715 -11.21 13.79 27.01
C LYS A 715 -11.02 13.61 25.50
N ARG A 716 -9.82 13.89 24.98
CA ARG A 716 -9.48 13.85 23.53
C ARG A 716 -10.34 14.82 22.69
N LEU A 717 -10.40 16.07 23.15
CA LEU A 717 -11.28 17.12 22.64
C LEU A 717 -11.06 17.43 21.15
N SER A 718 -9.84 17.31 20.63
CA SER A 718 -9.56 17.53 19.20
C SER A 718 -10.26 16.52 18.27
N GLN A 719 -10.48 15.29 18.73
CA GLN A 719 -11.28 14.32 18.00
C GLN A 719 -12.76 14.64 18.16
N LEU A 720 -13.21 14.88 19.40
CA LEU A 720 -14.60 15.22 19.70
C LEU A 720 -15.09 16.44 18.90
N ALA A 721 -14.24 17.45 18.72
CA ALA A 721 -14.54 18.65 17.96
C ALA A 721 -15.03 18.35 16.53
N LYS A 722 -14.40 17.40 15.86
CA LYS A 722 -14.76 16.98 14.49
C LYS A 722 -16.11 16.27 14.45
N TRP A 723 -16.33 15.38 15.42
CA TRP A 723 -17.62 14.68 15.54
C TRP A 723 -18.75 15.64 15.87
N LYS A 724 -18.50 16.59 16.78
CA LYS A 724 -19.50 17.60 17.15
C LYS A 724 -19.79 18.55 15.99
N ALA A 725 -18.76 18.98 15.26
CA ALA A 725 -18.97 19.79 14.06
C ALA A 725 -19.83 19.05 13.02
N ALA A 726 -19.57 17.76 12.77
CA ALA A 726 -20.37 16.97 11.83
C ALA A 726 -21.81 16.76 12.32
N GLU A 727 -22.01 16.54 13.63
CA GLU A 727 -23.33 16.45 14.25
C GLU A 727 -24.13 17.74 14.05
N GLU A 728 -23.53 18.92 14.30
CA GLU A 728 -24.20 20.21 14.15
C GLU A 728 -24.51 20.53 12.67
N VAL A 729 -23.60 20.19 11.74
CA VAL A 729 -23.88 20.31 10.30
C VAL A 729 -25.08 19.43 9.92
N THR A 730 -25.14 18.20 10.42
CA THR A 730 -26.26 17.29 10.16
C THR A 730 -27.57 17.81 10.77
N ALA A 731 -27.51 18.39 11.96
CA ALA A 731 -28.67 19.01 12.60
C ALA A 731 -29.18 20.21 11.78
N LEU A 732 -28.28 21.03 11.23
CA LEU A 732 -28.65 22.11 10.30
C LEU A 732 -29.36 21.55 9.06
N LEU A 733 -28.82 20.50 8.42
CA LEU A 733 -29.45 19.92 7.23
C LEU A 733 -30.83 19.30 7.52
N LYS A 734 -31.02 18.73 8.72
CA LYS A 734 -32.33 18.25 9.17
C LYS A 734 -33.35 19.37 9.37
N SER A 735 -32.88 20.58 9.71
CA SER A 735 -33.75 21.75 9.86
C SER A 735 -34.11 22.43 8.53
N LEU A 736 -33.30 22.23 7.48
CA LEU A 736 -33.55 22.81 6.16
C LEU A 736 -34.65 22.03 5.40
N PRO A 737 -35.57 22.74 4.70
CA PRO A 737 -36.49 22.12 3.74
C PRO A 737 -35.74 21.34 2.66
N ARG A 738 -36.37 20.30 2.10
CA ARG A 738 -35.75 19.44 1.06
C ARG A 738 -35.26 20.20 -0.17
N GLU A 739 -35.88 21.34 -0.49
CA GLU A 739 -35.51 22.19 -1.63
C GLU A 739 -34.21 22.97 -1.40
N GLU A 740 -33.93 23.34 -0.15
CA GLU A 740 -32.73 24.10 0.23
C GLU A 740 -31.57 23.19 0.65
N GLN A 741 -31.80 21.88 0.74
CA GLN A 741 -30.75 20.92 1.07
C GLN A 741 -29.66 20.94 -0.01
N PRO A 742 -28.37 20.95 0.38
CA PRO A 742 -27.27 20.97 -0.55
C PRO A 742 -27.15 19.63 -1.27
N LYS A 743 -26.86 19.65 -2.57
CA LYS A 743 -26.45 18.43 -3.29
C LYS A 743 -25.00 18.04 -3.02
N GLN A 744 -24.17 19.01 -2.62
CA GLN A 744 -22.76 18.79 -2.34
C GLN A 744 -22.26 19.57 -1.13
N LEU A 745 -21.54 18.88 -0.24
CA LEU A 745 -20.80 19.47 0.87
C LEU A 745 -19.32 19.46 0.54
N VAL A 746 -18.68 20.63 0.56
CA VAL A 746 -17.24 20.78 0.34
C VAL A 746 -16.54 20.99 1.67
N VAL A 747 -15.70 20.03 2.05
CA VAL A 747 -14.99 20.05 3.33
C VAL A 747 -13.60 20.65 3.14
N ALA A 748 -13.29 21.71 3.90
CA ALA A 748 -12.00 22.39 3.84
C ALA A 748 -10.85 21.51 4.39
N ARG A 749 -11.12 20.69 5.42
CA ARG A 749 -10.11 19.85 6.08
C ARG A 749 -10.43 18.37 5.97
N LYS A 750 -9.43 17.56 5.60
CA LYS A 750 -9.54 16.09 5.50
C LYS A 750 -10.10 15.41 6.76
N GLY A 751 -9.86 15.99 7.94
CA GLY A 751 -10.27 15.40 9.22
C GLY A 751 -11.79 15.31 9.43
N MET A 752 -12.57 16.11 8.71
CA MET A 752 -14.03 16.22 8.84
C MET A 752 -14.82 15.30 7.90
N MET A 753 -14.14 14.71 6.90
CA MET A 753 -14.75 13.80 5.94
C MET A 753 -15.34 12.56 6.63
N ASP A 754 -14.53 11.81 7.41
CA ASP A 754 -15.01 10.59 8.05
C ASP A 754 -16.20 10.81 9.01
N PRO A 755 -16.21 11.85 9.87
CA PRO A 755 -17.39 12.11 10.70
C PRO A 755 -18.63 12.50 9.90
N LEU A 756 -18.49 13.33 8.86
CA LEU A 756 -19.61 13.75 8.02
C LEU A 756 -20.23 12.55 7.28
N GLU A 757 -19.43 11.69 6.65
CA GLU A 757 -19.93 10.48 5.98
C GLU A 757 -20.77 9.58 6.91
N VAL A 758 -20.42 9.53 8.21
CA VAL A 758 -21.11 8.68 9.20
C VAL A 758 -22.42 9.29 9.69
N HIS A 759 -22.48 10.62 9.77
CA HIS A 759 -23.68 11.33 10.21
C HIS A 759 -24.65 11.61 9.06
N MET A 760 -24.15 11.71 7.82
CA MET A 760 -24.93 11.96 6.61
C MET A 760 -25.53 10.69 5.97
N LEU A 761 -25.50 9.55 6.65
CA LEU A 761 -26.13 8.32 6.14
C LEU A 761 -27.65 8.47 5.92
N ASP A 762 -28.29 9.38 6.65
CA ASP A 762 -29.71 9.71 6.49
C ASP A 762 -29.97 10.52 5.19
N PHE A 763 -28.92 11.05 4.55
CA PHE A 763 -28.96 11.93 3.39
C PHE A 763 -28.12 11.36 2.22
N PRO A 764 -28.56 10.26 1.57
CA PRO A 764 -27.78 9.58 0.53
C PRO A 764 -27.53 10.42 -0.73
N ASN A 765 -28.39 11.41 -0.99
CA ASN A 765 -28.31 12.26 -2.18
C ASN A 765 -27.27 13.38 -2.08
N ILE A 766 -26.62 13.54 -0.91
CA ILE A 766 -25.66 14.61 -0.66
C ILE A 766 -24.24 14.08 -0.81
N SER A 767 -23.53 14.56 -1.83
CA SER A 767 -22.12 14.19 -2.06
C SER A 767 -21.18 14.96 -1.13
N ILE A 768 -20.15 14.31 -0.60
CA ILE A 768 -19.15 14.95 0.28
C ILE A 768 -17.82 15.02 -0.46
N ARG A 769 -17.43 16.22 -0.88
CA ARG A 769 -16.20 16.48 -1.63
C ARG A 769 -15.13 17.09 -0.74
N ARG A 770 -13.88 16.73 -0.97
CA ARG A 770 -12.71 17.36 -0.35
C ARG A 770 -12.14 18.49 -1.21
N SER A 771 -11.70 19.55 -0.54
CA SER A 771 -10.83 20.58 -1.13
C SER A 771 -9.34 20.23 -1.04
N GLU A 772 -8.61 20.37 -2.14
CA GLU A 772 -7.14 20.50 -2.14
C GLU A 772 -6.72 21.94 -1.80
N LEU A 773 -7.52 22.92 -2.21
CA LEU A 773 -7.30 24.34 -1.93
C LEU A 773 -7.30 24.62 -0.42
N HIS A 774 -6.26 25.28 0.08
CA HIS A 774 -6.13 25.66 1.49
C HIS A 774 -6.86 26.98 1.78
N LEU A 775 -8.19 26.95 1.74
CA LEU A 775 -9.02 28.16 1.88
C LEU A 775 -8.88 28.85 3.26
N PRO A 776 -8.83 30.20 3.31
CA PRO A 776 -8.59 31.00 4.53
C PRO A 776 -9.78 31.15 5.49
N PHE A 777 -10.73 30.22 5.57
CA PHE A 777 -11.91 30.38 6.46
C PHE A 777 -11.56 30.46 7.96
N ALA A 778 -10.38 30.02 8.35
CA ALA A 778 -9.85 30.19 9.70
C ALA A 778 -9.78 31.67 10.14
N ALA A 779 -9.55 32.59 9.20
CA ALA A 779 -9.40 34.03 9.48
C ALA A 779 -10.73 34.74 9.79
N VAL A 780 -11.87 34.06 9.67
CA VAL A 780 -13.20 34.65 9.93
C VAL A 780 -13.31 35.21 11.34
N LEU A 781 -12.66 34.59 12.34
CA LEU A 781 -12.64 35.10 13.72
C LEU A 781 -11.68 36.26 13.96
N LYS A 782 -10.93 36.71 12.94
CA LYS A 782 -10.20 37.98 13.00
C LYS A 782 -11.11 39.18 12.70
N ILE A 783 -12.31 38.94 12.18
CA ILE A 783 -13.33 39.97 11.97
C ILE A 783 -14.00 40.25 13.32
N GLU A 784 -13.90 41.49 13.81
CA GLU A 784 -14.35 41.87 15.15
C GLU A 784 -15.82 41.53 15.41
N LYS A 785 -16.72 41.87 14.46
CA LYS A 785 -18.16 41.60 14.58
C LYS A 785 -18.47 40.12 14.82
N LEU A 786 -17.81 39.21 14.10
CA LEU A 786 -18.04 37.76 14.24
C LEU A 786 -17.33 37.21 15.48
N SER A 787 -16.14 37.73 15.81
CA SER A 787 -15.40 37.36 17.02
C SER A 787 -16.21 37.69 18.29
N ASP A 788 -16.79 38.89 18.35
CA ASP A 788 -17.57 39.36 19.49
C ASP A 788 -18.83 38.51 19.72
N VAL A 789 -19.54 38.16 18.63
CA VAL A 789 -20.71 37.26 18.72
C VAL A 789 -20.31 35.90 19.30
N VAL A 790 -19.17 35.33 18.87
CA VAL A 790 -18.70 34.03 19.37
C VAL A 790 -18.22 34.10 20.82
N LEU A 791 -17.53 35.18 21.21
CA LEU A 791 -17.00 35.33 22.57
C LEU A 791 -18.08 35.69 23.60
N ARG A 792 -19.08 36.49 23.24
CA ARG A 792 -20.16 36.92 24.15
C ARG A 792 -21.28 35.88 24.32
N ALA A 793 -21.34 34.87 23.46
CA ALA A 793 -22.37 33.84 23.52
C ALA A 793 -22.24 32.96 24.79
N ASN A 794 -23.33 32.90 25.57
CA ASN A 794 -23.43 32.07 26.78
C ASN A 794 -23.99 30.66 26.52
N GLU A 795 -24.59 30.44 25.34
CA GLU A 795 -25.21 29.18 24.96
C GLU A 795 -24.94 28.85 23.47
N PRO A 796 -25.05 27.59 23.04
CA PRO A 796 -24.81 27.21 21.64
C PRO A 796 -25.96 27.67 20.72
N GLN A 797 -25.74 28.76 20.00
CA GLN A 797 -26.71 29.37 19.08
C GLN A 797 -26.24 29.31 17.62
N MET A 798 -27.19 29.33 16.68
CA MET A 798 -26.92 29.46 15.25
C MET A 798 -27.20 30.92 14.84
N PHE A 799 -26.21 31.57 14.22
CA PHE A 799 -26.37 32.90 13.65
C PHE A 799 -26.35 32.82 12.12
N LEU A 800 -27.27 33.55 11.50
CA LEU A 800 -27.34 33.69 10.06
C LEU A 800 -26.76 35.04 9.64
N PHE A 801 -25.81 35.02 8.73
CA PHE A 801 -25.25 36.22 8.11
C PHE A 801 -25.30 36.10 6.59
N ASN A 802 -25.32 37.23 5.90
CA ASN A 802 -24.96 37.27 4.48
C ASN A 802 -23.53 37.80 4.36
N PHE A 803 -22.60 36.95 3.95
CA PHE A 803 -21.18 37.27 3.88
C PHE A 803 -20.83 38.19 2.71
N TYR A 804 -21.71 38.31 1.71
CA TYR A 804 -21.51 39.19 0.56
C TYR A 804 -22.22 40.54 0.69
N ASP A 805 -22.97 40.77 1.78
CA ASP A 805 -23.80 41.96 1.97
C ASP A 805 -24.63 42.27 0.70
N ASP A 806 -24.32 43.36 0.00
CA ASP A 806 -25.01 43.83 -1.21
C ASP A 806 -24.27 43.51 -2.53
N TRP A 807 -23.12 42.82 -2.50
CA TRP A 807 -22.26 42.65 -3.68
C TRP A 807 -22.93 41.95 -4.86
N LEU A 808 -23.85 41.03 -4.62
CA LEU A 808 -24.54 40.28 -5.68
C LEU A 808 -25.44 41.16 -6.58
N LYS A 809 -25.66 42.43 -6.21
CA LYS A 809 -26.38 43.41 -7.07
C LYS A 809 -25.52 43.88 -8.25
N SER A 810 -24.21 44.05 -8.05
CA SER A 810 -23.28 44.59 -9.06
C SER A 810 -22.33 43.54 -9.65
N ILE A 811 -21.95 42.52 -8.87
CA ILE A 811 -20.97 41.52 -9.28
C ILE A 811 -21.52 40.08 -9.26
N SER A 812 -20.90 39.22 -10.07
CA SER A 812 -21.24 37.80 -10.11
C SER A 812 -20.87 37.08 -8.80
N PRO A 813 -21.55 35.96 -8.45
CA PRO A 813 -21.18 35.12 -7.31
C PRO A 813 -19.72 34.66 -7.33
N TYR A 814 -19.18 34.40 -8.52
CA TYR A 814 -17.79 34.01 -8.73
C TYR A 814 -16.82 35.10 -8.25
N THR A 815 -17.09 36.34 -8.65
CA THR A 815 -16.28 37.51 -8.28
C THR A 815 -16.43 37.82 -6.78
N ALA A 816 -17.66 37.74 -6.26
CA ALA A 816 -17.93 37.97 -4.84
C ALA A 816 -17.19 36.98 -3.94
N PHE A 817 -17.21 35.69 -4.30
CA PHE A 817 -16.44 34.67 -3.58
C PHE A 817 -14.93 34.89 -3.69
N SER A 818 -14.43 35.27 -4.87
CA SER A 818 -13.01 35.57 -5.07
C SER A 818 -12.55 36.74 -4.19
N ARG A 819 -13.37 37.80 -4.08
CA ARG A 819 -13.15 38.92 -3.15
C ARG A 819 -13.10 38.44 -1.70
N THR A 820 -14.04 37.60 -1.28
CA THR A 820 -14.03 36.98 0.06
C THR A 820 -12.73 36.22 0.35
N ILE A 821 -12.28 35.37 -0.58
CA ILE A 821 -11.05 34.60 -0.39
C ILE A 821 -9.83 35.52 -0.30
N LEU A 822 -9.77 36.56 -1.15
CA LEU A 822 -8.70 37.55 -1.12
C LEU A 822 -8.63 38.28 0.23
N ILE A 823 -9.75 38.78 0.72
CA ILE A 823 -9.84 39.47 2.02
C ILE A 823 -9.41 38.54 3.16
N LEU A 824 -9.99 37.35 3.24
CA LEU A 824 -9.66 36.39 4.30
C LEU A 824 -8.20 35.94 4.23
N ARG A 825 -7.61 35.84 3.03
CA ARG A 825 -6.19 35.50 2.85
C ARG A 825 -5.30 36.62 3.36
N ALA A 826 -5.57 37.87 2.98
CA ALA A 826 -4.84 39.03 3.47
C ALA A 826 -4.88 39.10 5.00
N LEU A 827 -6.08 38.96 5.60
CA LEU A 827 -6.27 38.89 7.05
C LEU A 827 -5.50 37.73 7.70
N THR A 828 -5.29 36.62 7.00
CA THR A 828 -4.51 35.49 7.52
C THR A 828 -3.04 35.86 7.69
N ILE A 829 -2.47 36.54 6.69
CA ILE A 829 -1.05 36.94 6.62
C ILE A 829 -0.78 38.09 7.60
N ASP A 830 -1.45 39.21 7.40
CA ASP A 830 -1.29 40.42 8.21
C ASP A 830 -2.66 40.99 8.52
N ALA A 831 -3.11 40.77 9.75
CA ALA A 831 -4.43 41.21 10.18
C ALA A 831 -4.51 42.74 10.24
N THR A 832 -3.46 43.39 10.73
CA THR A 832 -3.42 44.83 11.00
C THR A 832 -3.39 45.66 9.71
N ASN A 833 -2.48 45.35 8.80
CA ASN A 833 -2.40 46.09 7.54
C ASN A 833 -3.61 45.80 6.65
N ALA A 834 -4.14 44.57 6.65
CA ALA A 834 -5.34 44.25 5.90
C ALA A 834 -6.58 44.98 6.44
N THR A 835 -6.72 45.13 7.77
CA THR A 835 -7.80 45.96 8.35
C THR A 835 -7.63 47.43 8.00
N ASP A 836 -6.42 47.97 8.01
CA ASP A 836 -6.17 49.38 7.64
C ASP A 836 -6.45 49.64 6.14
N ILE A 837 -6.19 48.65 5.29
CA ILE A 837 -6.53 48.71 3.86
C ILE A 837 -8.04 48.65 3.67
N LEU A 838 -8.75 47.84 4.44
CA LEU A 838 -10.18 47.62 4.23
C LEU A 838 -11.05 48.70 4.88
N TRP A 839 -10.69 49.21 6.06
CA TRP A 839 -11.44 50.23 6.80
C TRP A 839 -10.69 51.55 6.78
N ALA A 840 -11.14 52.51 5.96
CA ALA A 840 -10.67 53.89 6.06
C ALA A 840 -11.59 54.73 6.97
N PRO A 841 -11.07 55.77 7.63
CA PRO A 841 -11.84 56.59 8.58
C PRO A 841 -13.04 57.32 7.99
N ASN A 842 -13.16 57.43 6.66
CA ASN A 842 -14.25 58.11 5.96
C ASN A 842 -15.28 57.14 5.33
N ASP A 843 -15.18 55.83 5.57
CA ASP A 843 -16.06 54.85 4.92
C ASP A 843 -17.42 54.74 5.64
N GLU A 844 -18.50 54.61 4.87
CA GLU A 844 -19.85 54.43 5.41
C GLU A 844 -20.06 52.99 5.93
N TYR A 845 -20.40 52.88 7.22
CA TYR A 845 -20.69 51.61 7.88
C TYR A 845 -22.20 51.45 8.14
N ARG A 846 -22.76 50.32 7.71
CA ARG A 846 -24.12 49.90 8.04
C ARG A 846 -24.09 48.83 9.11
N GLU A 847 -24.88 48.99 10.18
CA GLU A 847 -24.88 48.07 11.33
C GLU A 847 -25.15 46.60 10.96
N LEU A 848 -25.94 46.34 9.91
CA LEU A 848 -26.28 44.99 9.46
C LEU A 848 -25.19 44.36 8.58
N HIS A 849 -24.35 45.16 7.92
CA HIS A 849 -23.32 44.66 7.00
C HIS A 849 -22.07 44.17 7.75
N ILE A 850 -21.30 43.29 7.11
CA ILE A 850 -19.99 42.86 7.63
C ILE A 850 -18.88 43.75 7.09
N TRP A 851 -18.98 44.12 5.81
CA TRP A 851 -17.98 44.89 5.08
C TRP A 851 -18.37 46.37 4.94
N PRO A 852 -17.40 47.28 4.74
CA PRO A 852 -17.69 48.68 4.44
C PRO A 852 -18.47 48.80 3.13
N THR A 853 -19.34 49.79 3.04
CA THR A 853 -20.13 50.03 1.82
C THR A 853 -19.32 50.90 0.87
N LEU A 854 -18.69 50.26 -0.13
CA LEU A 854 -17.83 50.92 -1.12
C LEU A 854 -18.42 50.82 -2.53
N SER A 855 -18.06 51.77 -3.40
CA SER A 855 -18.33 51.69 -4.84
C SER A 855 -17.47 50.62 -5.52
N ASP A 856 -17.89 50.12 -6.69
CA ASP A 856 -17.16 49.07 -7.41
C ASP A 856 -15.72 49.50 -7.77
N ALA A 857 -15.49 50.79 -8.09
CA ALA A 857 -14.16 51.31 -8.39
C ALA A 857 -13.24 51.32 -7.15
N GLN A 858 -13.78 51.68 -5.97
CA GLN A 858 -13.05 51.61 -4.71
C GLN A 858 -12.73 50.16 -4.34
N TRP A 859 -13.67 49.23 -4.56
CA TRP A 859 -13.41 47.81 -4.34
C TRP A 859 -12.25 47.29 -5.20
N VAL A 860 -12.16 47.68 -6.47
CA VAL A 860 -11.04 47.29 -7.34
C VAL A 860 -9.69 47.78 -6.79
N ASP A 861 -9.61 49.02 -6.30
CA ASP A 861 -8.38 49.55 -5.68
C ASP A 861 -8.02 48.84 -4.37
N ARG A 862 -9.01 48.55 -3.51
CA ARG A 862 -8.76 47.76 -2.29
C ARG A 862 -8.32 46.34 -2.62
N GLU A 863 -8.95 45.70 -3.61
CA GLU A 863 -8.57 44.37 -4.07
C GLU A 863 -7.15 44.32 -4.64
N SER A 864 -6.70 45.33 -5.40
CA SER A 864 -5.30 45.37 -5.87
C SER A 864 -4.33 45.46 -4.70
N ARG A 865 -4.60 46.34 -3.71
CA ARG A 865 -3.73 46.48 -2.53
C ARG A 865 -3.66 45.21 -1.68
N LEU A 866 -4.80 44.54 -1.49
CA LEU A 866 -4.84 43.26 -0.76
C LEU A 866 -4.10 42.15 -1.52
N ARG A 867 -4.19 42.14 -2.85
CA ARG A 867 -3.43 41.22 -3.70
C ARG A 867 -1.93 41.48 -3.58
N ASP A 868 -1.50 42.74 -3.65
CA ASP A 868 -0.09 43.12 -3.54
C ASP A 868 0.48 42.71 -2.18
N LEU A 869 -0.26 42.93 -1.09
CA LEU A 869 0.14 42.49 0.26
C LEU A 869 0.37 40.96 0.34
N ILE A 870 -0.48 40.17 -0.32
CA ILE A 870 -0.33 38.70 -0.36
C ILE A 870 0.91 38.29 -1.18
N LEU A 871 1.14 38.96 -2.30
CA LEU A 871 2.27 38.67 -3.19
C LEU A 871 3.61 39.11 -2.60
N GLU A 872 3.66 40.26 -1.92
CA GLU A 872 4.84 40.77 -1.23
C GLU A 872 5.27 39.86 -0.07
N ASP A 873 4.33 39.36 0.73
CA ASP A 873 4.62 38.38 1.79
C ASP A 873 5.18 37.07 1.21
N TYR A 874 4.63 36.60 0.09
CA TYR A 874 5.16 35.41 -0.59
C TYR A 874 6.56 35.65 -1.16
N ALA A 875 6.75 36.79 -1.84
CA ALA A 875 8.03 37.22 -2.39
C ALA A 875 9.11 37.31 -1.31
N SER A 876 8.78 37.91 -0.15
CA SER A 876 9.67 38.02 1.00
C SER A 876 10.02 36.65 1.62
N LYS A 877 9.04 35.74 1.73
CA LYS A 877 9.26 34.40 2.31
C LYS A 877 10.13 33.49 1.46
N TYR A 878 10.02 33.60 0.13
CA TYR A 878 10.68 32.70 -0.81
C TYR A 878 11.80 33.36 -1.63
N ASP A 879 12.07 34.65 -1.40
CA ASP A 879 13.07 35.47 -2.11
C ASP A 879 12.85 35.45 -3.64
N ILE A 880 11.60 35.70 -4.06
CA ILE A 880 11.15 35.68 -5.47
C ILE A 880 10.61 37.06 -5.84
N ASP A 881 10.99 37.59 -7.00
CA ASP A 881 10.39 38.83 -7.53
C ASP A 881 8.94 38.57 -8.00
N VAL A 882 8.00 39.38 -7.51
CA VAL A 882 6.55 39.29 -7.80
C VAL A 882 6.27 39.31 -9.31
N LYS A 883 7.08 40.05 -10.07
CA LYS A 883 6.93 40.18 -11.54
C LYS A 883 7.18 38.88 -12.30
N THR A 884 7.84 37.91 -11.67
CA THR A 884 8.15 36.62 -12.31
C THR A 884 7.00 35.61 -12.22
N LEU A 885 5.95 35.91 -11.46
CA LEU A 885 4.80 35.03 -11.27
C LEU A 885 3.83 35.12 -12.44
N THR A 886 3.43 33.96 -12.97
CA THR A 886 2.38 33.88 -13.98
C THR A 886 0.99 34.10 -13.38
N GLN A 887 0.01 34.49 -14.20
CA GLN A 887 -1.37 34.67 -13.74
C GLN A 887 -1.97 33.39 -13.11
N SER A 888 -1.61 32.21 -13.62
CA SER A 888 -1.99 30.93 -13.01
C SER A 888 -1.39 30.74 -11.62
N GLU A 889 -0.13 31.14 -11.41
CA GLU A 889 0.55 31.03 -10.11
C GLU A 889 0.00 32.04 -9.11
N ILE A 890 -0.29 33.28 -9.55
CA ILE A 890 -0.96 34.29 -8.72
C ILE A 890 -2.33 33.78 -8.27
N ARG A 891 -3.11 33.20 -9.20
CA ARG A 891 -4.41 32.59 -8.89
C ARG A 891 -4.28 31.44 -7.91
N ASP A 892 -3.36 30.51 -8.17
CA ASP A 892 -3.14 29.34 -7.32
C ASP A 892 -2.69 29.75 -5.91
N LEU A 893 -1.86 30.78 -5.78
CA LEU A 893 -1.40 31.35 -4.51
C LEU A 893 -2.55 31.96 -3.71
N ILE A 894 -3.41 32.77 -4.35
CA ILE A 894 -4.59 33.36 -3.71
C ILE A 894 -5.56 32.26 -3.25
N LEU A 895 -5.78 31.24 -4.08
CA LEU A 895 -6.63 30.09 -3.75
C LEU A 895 -5.97 29.13 -2.74
N GLY A 896 -4.67 29.29 -2.45
CA GLY A 896 -3.94 28.47 -1.48
C GLY A 896 -3.60 27.07 -2.00
N GLN A 897 -3.29 26.94 -3.28
CA GLN A 897 -2.74 25.74 -3.89
C GLN A 897 -1.20 25.81 -3.90
N ASP A 898 -0.53 24.72 -3.56
CA ASP A 898 0.92 24.66 -3.59
C ASP A 898 1.44 24.87 -5.02
N ILE A 899 2.16 25.97 -5.24
CA ILE A 899 2.89 26.20 -6.48
C ILE A 899 4.00 25.14 -6.54
N ARG A 900 3.89 24.21 -7.49
CA ARG A 900 4.99 23.29 -7.79
C ARG A 900 6.18 24.15 -8.18
N ALA A 901 7.24 24.15 -7.39
CA ALA A 901 8.44 24.95 -7.60
C ALA A 901 8.84 24.98 -9.08
N ALA A 902 8.52 26.10 -9.75
CA ALA A 902 8.86 26.31 -11.13
C ALA A 902 10.35 26.64 -11.17
N SER A 903 11.13 25.71 -11.71
CA SER A 903 12.56 25.87 -11.94
C SER A 903 12.87 27.19 -12.65
N PHE A 904 13.95 27.84 -12.23
CA PHE A 904 14.79 28.87 -12.86
C PHE A 904 14.69 29.03 -14.41
N ARG A 905 14.38 27.94 -15.12
CA ARG A 905 14.06 27.85 -16.55
C ARG A 905 12.91 28.76 -17.02
N ARG A 906 11.91 29.04 -16.19
CA ARG A 906 10.73 29.85 -16.58
C ARG A 906 10.96 31.35 -16.48
N GLN A 907 11.77 31.80 -15.52
CA GLN A 907 12.22 33.21 -15.45
C GLN A 907 12.96 33.65 -16.73
N GLN A 908 13.65 32.72 -17.41
CA GLN A 908 14.28 32.99 -18.70
C GLN A 908 13.28 33.11 -19.87
N ILE A 909 12.14 32.43 -19.81
CA ILE A 909 11.10 32.46 -20.86
C ILE A 909 10.28 33.75 -20.76
N ALA A 910 9.91 34.18 -19.55
CA ALA A 910 9.20 35.44 -19.32
C ALA A 910 10.02 36.67 -19.77
N ASN A 911 11.35 36.62 -19.63
CA ASN A 911 12.24 37.65 -20.15
C ASN A 911 12.35 37.65 -21.69
N MET A 912 12.03 36.53 -22.36
CA MET A 912 11.98 36.45 -23.83
C MET A 912 10.61 36.88 -24.40
N GLU A 913 9.50 36.54 -23.75
CA GLU A 913 8.14 36.85 -24.23
C GLU A 913 7.80 38.35 -24.16
N ASN A 914 8.36 39.11 -23.20
CA ASN A 914 8.23 40.57 -23.16
C ASN A 914 8.85 41.30 -24.39
N SER A 915 9.50 40.56 -25.29
CA SER A 915 10.16 41.09 -26.49
C SER A 915 9.33 40.93 -27.78
N SER A 916 8.18 40.25 -27.75
CA SER A 916 7.50 39.81 -28.98
C SER A 916 5.98 39.97 -28.90
N GLY A 917 5.47 41.14 -29.30
CA GLY A 917 4.05 41.33 -29.60
C GLY A 917 3.75 41.19 -31.10
N GLN A 918 2.56 40.65 -31.38
CA GLN A 918 1.73 40.67 -32.61
C GLN A 918 1.59 39.39 -33.45
N ASP A 919 0.30 39.09 -33.65
CA ASP A 919 -0.38 38.00 -34.35
C ASP A 919 -0.15 37.97 -35.87
N GLU A 920 -0.23 36.77 -36.46
CA GLU A 920 -0.97 36.43 -37.69
C GLU A 920 -0.43 35.13 -38.31
N VAL A 921 -1.10 33.98 -38.14
CA VAL A 921 -1.19 32.93 -39.19
C VAL A 921 -2.41 32.02 -38.94
N LEU A 922 -3.56 32.38 -39.50
CA LEU A 922 -4.70 31.48 -39.72
C LEU A 922 -5.32 31.80 -41.09
N LYS A 923 -5.07 30.93 -42.10
CA LYS A 923 -5.70 30.77 -43.46
C LYS A 923 -4.62 30.25 -44.43
N ASN A 924 -4.79 29.31 -45.37
CA ASN A 924 -5.93 28.63 -45.97
C ASN A 924 -5.43 27.41 -46.80
N LEU A 925 -6.31 26.42 -47.03
CA LEU A 925 -6.20 25.35 -48.03
C LEU A 925 -7.26 25.59 -49.14
N THR A 926 -6.86 25.70 -50.43
CA THR A 926 -7.75 25.55 -51.61
C THR A 926 -6.92 25.33 -52.89
N ALA A 927 -7.39 24.45 -53.80
CA ALA A 927 -6.70 23.96 -55.00
C ALA A 927 -6.62 24.98 -56.16
N VAL A 928 -5.52 24.98 -56.94
CA VAL A 928 -5.16 26.02 -57.93
C VAL A 928 -4.92 25.40 -59.32
N LYS A 929 -5.47 26.01 -60.38
CA LYS A 929 -5.15 25.70 -61.79
C LYS A 929 -4.03 26.62 -62.29
N SER A 930 -2.96 26.09 -62.87
CA SER A 930 -1.86 26.88 -63.46
C SER A 930 -1.68 26.57 -64.94
N THR A 931 -1.51 27.63 -65.74
CA THR A 931 -1.23 27.55 -67.19
C THR A 931 0.20 27.98 -67.46
N THR A 932 1.03 27.14 -68.06
CA THR A 932 2.42 27.48 -68.42
C THR A 932 2.65 27.37 -69.93
N THR A 933 3.42 28.31 -70.47
CA THR A 933 3.83 28.32 -71.89
C THR A 933 5.18 27.65 -72.03
N ASN A 934 5.36 26.83 -73.07
CA ASN A 934 6.71 26.36 -73.41
C ASN A 934 7.42 27.37 -74.33
N ILE A 935 8.73 27.21 -74.56
CA ILE A 935 9.59 28.18 -75.28
C ILE A 935 9.08 28.53 -76.70
N HIS A 936 8.21 27.69 -77.29
CA HIS A 936 7.59 27.91 -78.59
C HIS A 936 6.17 28.51 -78.55
N GLY A 937 5.67 28.93 -77.39
CA GLY A 937 4.44 29.73 -77.27
C GLY A 937 3.13 28.94 -77.14
N GLU A 938 3.16 27.62 -76.96
CA GLU A 938 1.95 26.83 -76.68
C GLU A 938 1.64 26.76 -75.18
N ASN A 939 0.36 26.98 -74.82
CA ASN A 939 -0.13 27.01 -73.45
C ASN A 939 -0.54 25.60 -72.97
N ILE A 940 0.11 25.09 -71.93
CA ILE A 940 -0.28 23.87 -71.22
C ILE A 940 -1.03 24.26 -69.95
N VAL A 941 -2.24 23.73 -69.74
CA VAL A 941 -3.07 23.99 -68.56
C VAL A 941 -3.08 22.77 -67.64
N THR A 942 -2.54 22.91 -66.43
CA THR A 942 -2.50 21.86 -65.40
C THR A 942 -3.35 22.25 -64.18
N VAL A 943 -4.18 21.33 -63.72
CA VAL A 943 -5.08 21.50 -62.56
C VAL A 943 -4.57 20.60 -61.44
N THR A 944 -4.04 21.16 -60.35
CA THR A 944 -3.60 20.38 -59.18
C THR A 944 -4.58 20.53 -58.03
N THR A 945 -5.14 19.41 -57.58
CA THR A 945 -6.13 19.34 -56.49
C THR A 945 -5.55 18.82 -55.18
N THR A 946 -4.31 18.31 -55.14
CA THR A 946 -3.70 17.72 -53.93
C THR A 946 -2.31 18.31 -53.60
N ASN A 947 -2.03 18.50 -52.31
CA ASN A 947 -0.82 19.20 -51.82
C ASN A 947 0.51 18.48 -52.12
N TYR A 948 0.46 17.18 -52.37
CA TYR A 948 1.67 16.38 -52.66
C TYR A 948 2.20 16.64 -54.06
N GLU A 949 1.32 16.92 -55.03
CA GLU A 949 1.72 17.17 -56.42
C GLU A 949 2.25 18.60 -56.63
N GLN A 950 2.10 19.49 -55.63
CA GLN A 950 2.68 20.84 -55.65
C GLN A 950 4.13 20.88 -55.14
N THR A 951 4.66 19.80 -54.56
CA THR A 951 6.03 19.81 -54.02
C THR A 951 7.06 19.47 -55.09
N THR A 952 7.24 20.38 -56.04
CA THR A 952 8.45 20.41 -56.88
C THR A 952 9.66 20.71 -55.99
N PHE A 953 10.59 19.75 -55.94
CA PHE A 953 11.79 19.75 -55.10
C PHE A 953 12.65 20.99 -55.38
N SER A 954 12.66 21.95 -54.46
CA SER A 954 13.53 23.13 -54.54
C SER A 954 14.70 22.99 -53.57
N SER A 955 15.92 23.03 -54.10
CA SER A 955 17.16 23.18 -53.34
C SER A 955 17.18 24.53 -52.63
N LYS A 956 16.83 24.59 -51.33
CA LYS A 956 17.07 25.77 -50.50
C LYS A 956 18.17 25.51 -49.51
N ASN A 957 19.27 26.23 -49.75
CA ASN A 957 20.45 26.32 -48.93
C ASN A 957 20.07 26.93 -47.56
N GLU A 958 19.64 26.11 -46.60
CA GLU A 958 19.41 26.52 -45.21
C GLU A 958 20.75 26.67 -44.48
N TRP A 959 21.56 27.61 -44.94
CA TRP A 959 22.65 28.13 -44.13
C TRP A 959 22.09 29.03 -43.03
N ARG A 960 20.91 29.64 -43.19
CA ARG A 960 20.31 30.56 -42.21
C ARG A 960 19.77 29.85 -40.97
N ASN A 961 19.13 28.68 -41.10
CA ASN A 961 18.75 27.85 -39.94
C ASN A 961 19.98 27.22 -39.27
N ARG A 962 21.00 26.84 -40.05
CA ARG A 962 22.31 26.42 -39.50
C ARG A 962 23.06 27.58 -38.84
N ALA A 963 22.92 28.81 -39.34
CA ALA A 963 23.50 30.03 -38.82
C ALA A 963 22.75 30.54 -37.58
N LEU A 964 21.42 30.40 -37.54
CA LEU A 964 20.60 30.66 -36.35
C LEU A 964 20.86 29.59 -35.28
N ALA A 965 21.10 28.33 -35.68
CA ALA A 965 21.57 27.27 -34.80
C ALA A 965 23.04 27.47 -34.34
N SER A 966 23.84 28.29 -35.02
CA SER A 966 25.22 28.61 -34.65
C SER A 966 25.43 30.00 -34.00
N ASN A 967 24.50 30.96 -34.19
CA ASN A 967 24.55 32.34 -33.69
C ASN A 967 23.75 32.56 -32.40
N ALA A 968 22.92 31.60 -31.98
CA ALA A 968 22.62 31.47 -30.56
C ALA A 968 23.98 31.23 -29.86
N PRO A 969 24.39 32.02 -28.85
CA PRO A 969 25.58 31.67 -28.13
C PRO A 969 25.34 30.26 -27.61
N ARG A 970 26.18 29.32 -28.04
CA ARG A 970 26.41 28.08 -27.29
C ARG A 970 26.94 28.51 -25.92
N THR A 971 26.08 29.05 -25.05
CA THR A 971 26.34 29.00 -23.63
C THR A 971 26.30 27.51 -23.27
N PRO A 972 27.40 26.99 -22.72
CA PRO A 972 27.82 25.65 -23.11
C PRO A 972 26.95 24.55 -22.51
N ARG A 973 27.29 23.31 -22.83
CA ARG A 973 27.14 22.16 -21.92
C ARG A 973 27.91 22.38 -20.58
N THR A 974 27.81 23.55 -19.95
CA THR A 974 28.48 23.92 -18.68
C THR A 974 27.60 23.66 -17.45
N SER A 975 26.29 23.47 -17.57
CA SER A 975 25.44 23.16 -16.39
C SER A 975 25.54 21.69 -15.92
N HIS A 976 26.32 20.87 -16.62
CA HIS A 976 26.78 19.57 -16.15
C HIS A 976 28.31 19.50 -16.13
N TYR A 977 28.97 20.47 -15.49
CA TYR A 977 30.24 20.16 -14.84
C TYR A 977 29.94 19.26 -13.63
N SER A 978 30.17 17.95 -13.76
CA SER A 978 30.39 17.08 -12.61
C SER A 978 31.71 17.49 -11.97
N ALA A 979 31.66 18.41 -11.01
CA ALA A 979 32.81 18.77 -10.20
C ALA A 979 33.26 17.55 -9.38
N VAL A 980 34.28 16.85 -9.86
CA VAL A 980 35.17 16.05 -9.02
C VAL A 980 36.03 17.07 -8.27
N GLN A 981 35.55 17.51 -7.11
CA GLN A 981 36.36 18.28 -6.17
C GLN A 981 37.24 17.28 -5.40
N ARG A 982 38.55 17.29 -5.71
CA ARG A 982 39.58 16.81 -4.79
C ARG A 982 39.59 17.73 -3.57
N VAL A 983 39.42 17.16 -2.39
CA VAL A 983 40.09 17.56 -1.15
C VAL A 983 40.78 16.32 -0.61
#